data_AF-A0A2M7BB14-F1
#
_entry.id   AF-A0A2M7BB14-F1
#
_cell.length_a   1.000
_cell.length_b   1.000
_cell.length_c   1.000
_cell.angle_alpha   90.00
_cell.angle_beta   90.00
_cell.angle_gamma   90.00
#
_symmetry.space_group_name_H-M   'P 1'
#
loop_
_entity.id
_entity.type
_entity.pdbx_description
1 polymer ?
#
loop_
_entity_poly.entity_id
_entity_poly.type
_entity_poly.pdbx_seq_one_letter_code
_entity_poly.pdbx_strand_id
1 'polypeptide(L)'
;MIALSSILGKINPLDKGNSNDEYCLSLVISDKKVKSAIWNLSGGSDSFTPGDAEGWSNESTEELIVAADASIASAVTKLPYLEGKQPTKVILGLPEHWVEGNGVSPRKSLILQKVCQKLLLKSLGFVVTPEAIAHFLEIEEGGLPSIILVSLSETEVIVSLIAKGKFLGSKLVGRSDNLSLDLEEGLLRFEHQGVLPTRILLLPDGDLTTDMGELRQNLIAYPWVGPENEKKLNFLQLPKVEVASEDFEIRAVVTAGKDELGLGGVKEKPVVQEKVKEEIFVQETPEDFGFVKNKDFLKAQVAVVEEVPLAGEEKAPTIETEVFPSLPAPEPVFKEKKFAVKKIISLVFSKLKLVKKIKLFSGITRLQPRFVFNKALLLFMVGVLVAGGLGLFSFYRLAKAEVKIFVQPQKVEKEFEFTASAKTSAVDTEKMMLPAREMPIDVSGTKTADVNGKKIVGDKASGGIVIYNGSEKLRTLTKGLIIKGPNNLKFVLDDEVKVASKTADLNAVPPVEKWGEAKASVTASEIGAQYNIAASSILSLESAGGALLIKNPNALSGGSSREIQAVSKEDRDNLQAALFSELQEKADEEVKNKLSPKDYLLPDSLKLINKGDQFNHEVGDEVSTITLEEKATFVVLYLQEADFKTMADKNISELIPEGYQKEPIKEESNFTLRDKVKGAYTAKVFGEFIPVLETSEVPKRLAAKSIAKGEKLLKNFKQVAGVNVTIRPKIFSFLKIFPLKQQNISVIIESL
;
A
#
# COMPACT_ATOMS: atom_id res chain seq x y z
N MET A 1 -26.42 44.47 -61.32
CA MET A 1 -25.37 43.47 -61.02
C MET A 1 -24.59 43.95 -59.82
N ILE A 2 -24.77 43.31 -58.68
CA ILE A 2 -24.11 43.63 -57.42
C ILE A 2 -23.14 42.48 -57.12
N ALA A 3 -21.91 42.82 -56.75
CA ALA A 3 -20.78 41.88 -56.68
C ALA A 3 -20.96 40.78 -55.63
N LEU A 4 -20.52 39.57 -56.00
CA LEU A 4 -20.57 38.32 -55.24
C LEU A 4 -19.88 38.40 -53.85
N SER A 5 -19.00 39.38 -53.64
CA SER A 5 -18.32 39.64 -52.37
C SER A 5 -19.27 40.08 -51.25
N SER A 6 -20.44 40.62 -51.58
CA SER A 6 -21.45 41.03 -50.58
C SER A 6 -22.33 39.88 -50.08
N ILE A 7 -22.26 38.69 -50.72
CA ILE A 7 -23.05 37.51 -50.35
C ILE A 7 -22.21 36.47 -49.57
N LEU A 8 -20.88 36.48 -49.73
CA LEU A 8 -19.97 35.65 -48.94
C LEU A 8 -19.78 36.13 -47.48
N GLY A 9 -20.26 37.33 -47.14
CA GLY A 9 -20.29 37.84 -45.76
C GLY A 9 -21.44 37.33 -44.88
N LYS A 10 -22.31 36.45 -45.40
CA LYS A 10 -23.45 35.86 -44.66
C LYS A 10 -23.38 34.34 -44.48
N ILE A 11 -22.28 33.69 -44.86
CA ILE A 11 -22.04 32.24 -44.62
C ILE A 11 -20.85 32.01 -43.67
N ASN A 12 -20.41 33.04 -42.95
CA ASN A 12 -19.61 32.77 -41.76
C ASN A 12 -19.74 33.88 -40.73
N PRO A 13 -20.45 33.59 -39.63
CA PRO A 13 -19.95 34.02 -38.34
C PRO A 13 -20.17 32.93 -37.30
N LEU A 14 -19.09 32.33 -36.79
CA LEU A 14 -18.64 32.55 -35.42
C LEU A 14 -17.45 31.63 -35.13
N ASP A 15 -16.29 32.08 -35.61
CA ASP A 15 -15.01 31.88 -34.93
C ASP A 15 -15.01 32.71 -33.63
N LYS A 16 -15.96 32.41 -32.74
CA LYS A 16 -16.04 32.90 -31.36
C LYS A 16 -16.10 31.68 -30.46
N GLY A 17 -14.92 31.22 -30.11
CA GLY A 17 -14.73 30.16 -29.15
C GLY A 17 -13.30 29.67 -29.22
N ASN A 18 -12.35 30.51 -28.79
CA ASN A 18 -11.17 29.99 -28.12
C ASN A 18 -11.65 29.22 -26.88
N SER A 19 -12.16 28.02 -27.09
CA SER A 19 -12.25 26.98 -26.08
C SER A 19 -11.08 26.07 -26.39
N ASN A 20 -10.04 26.21 -25.59
CA ASN A 20 -8.94 25.26 -25.57
C ASN A 20 -9.49 23.99 -24.90
N ASP A 21 -10.48 23.35 -25.53
CA ASP A 21 -11.14 22.15 -25.03
C ASP A 21 -10.13 21.01 -25.15
N GLU A 22 -9.32 20.88 -24.11
CA GLU A 22 -8.36 19.82 -23.95
C GLU A 22 -9.12 18.55 -23.56
N TYR A 23 -9.12 17.56 -24.46
CA TYR A 23 -9.71 16.26 -24.21
C TYR A 23 -8.76 15.40 -23.38
N CYS A 24 -9.28 14.84 -22.30
CA CYS A 24 -8.60 13.87 -21.45
C CYS A 24 -9.19 12.48 -21.66
N LEU A 25 -8.35 11.47 -21.45
CA LEU A 25 -8.71 10.07 -21.46
C LEU A 25 -8.73 9.54 -20.02
N SER A 26 -9.75 8.79 -19.65
CA SER A 26 -9.71 7.94 -18.47
C SER A 26 -9.63 6.49 -18.92
N LEU A 27 -8.72 5.71 -18.33
CA LEU A 27 -8.56 4.29 -18.61
C LEU A 27 -8.71 3.52 -17.30
N VAL A 28 -9.83 2.81 -17.15
CA VAL A 28 -10.10 1.93 -16.01
C VAL A 28 -9.60 0.55 -16.35
N ILE A 29 -8.63 0.07 -15.58
CA ILE A 29 -8.01 -1.23 -15.71
C ILE A 29 -8.45 -2.07 -14.52
N SER A 30 -8.98 -3.26 -14.79
CA SER A 30 -9.22 -4.31 -13.81
C SER A 30 -8.40 -5.54 -14.20
N ASP A 31 -8.40 -6.60 -13.40
CA ASP A 31 -7.59 -7.79 -13.70
C ASP A 31 -7.96 -8.47 -15.01
N LYS A 32 -9.22 -8.38 -15.47
CA LYS A 32 -9.68 -9.05 -16.70
C LYS A 32 -10.27 -8.14 -17.76
N LYS A 33 -10.59 -6.88 -17.43
CA LYS A 33 -11.19 -5.93 -18.38
C LYS A 33 -10.49 -4.58 -18.38
N VAL A 34 -10.53 -3.90 -19.51
CA VAL A 34 -10.17 -2.49 -19.67
C VAL A 34 -11.32 -1.74 -20.30
N LYS A 35 -11.60 -0.54 -19.76
CA LYS A 35 -12.59 0.36 -20.33
C LYS A 35 -12.04 1.78 -20.37
N SER A 36 -12.27 2.46 -21.49
CA SER A 36 -11.83 3.83 -21.69
C SER A 36 -13.01 4.81 -21.71
N ALA A 37 -12.75 6.08 -21.41
CA ALA A 37 -13.68 7.16 -21.65
C ALA A 37 -12.96 8.44 -22.05
N ILE A 38 -13.53 9.16 -23.02
CA ILE A 38 -13.03 10.46 -23.47
C ILE A 38 -13.94 11.55 -22.91
N TRP A 39 -13.34 12.59 -22.34
CA TRP A 39 -14.07 13.69 -21.72
C TRP A 39 -13.30 15.01 -21.83
N ASN A 40 -14.00 16.11 -21.64
CA ASN A 40 -13.45 17.47 -21.64
C ASN A 40 -13.68 18.16 -20.29
N LEU A 41 -12.79 19.05 -19.87
CA LEU A 41 -12.91 19.80 -18.60
C LEU A 41 -14.08 20.80 -18.61
N SER A 42 -14.49 21.28 -19.79
CA SER A 42 -15.49 22.34 -19.95
C SER A 42 -16.94 21.86 -19.77
N GLY A 43 -17.19 20.55 -19.72
CA GLY A 43 -18.53 20.00 -19.59
C GLY A 43 -18.83 19.49 -18.17
N GLY A 44 -20.12 19.38 -17.84
CA GLY A 44 -20.58 18.92 -16.52
C GLY A 44 -20.11 17.50 -16.16
N SER A 45 -20.40 17.04 -14.94
CA SER A 45 -20.01 15.71 -14.42
C SER A 45 -20.34 14.56 -15.39
N ASP A 46 -21.46 14.65 -16.12
CA ASP A 46 -21.93 13.64 -17.06
C ASP A 46 -21.42 13.78 -18.51
N SER A 47 -20.58 14.76 -18.85
CA SER A 47 -20.04 14.90 -20.20
C SER A 47 -18.83 13.99 -20.43
N PHE A 48 -19.07 12.73 -20.76
CA PHE A 48 -18.04 11.80 -21.21
C PHE A 48 -18.61 10.80 -22.22
N THR A 49 -17.74 10.24 -23.06
CA THR A 49 -18.09 9.19 -24.01
C THR A 49 -17.33 7.90 -23.67
N PRO A 50 -18.01 6.86 -23.17
CA PRO A 50 -17.38 5.59 -22.84
C PRO A 50 -17.11 4.75 -24.10
N GLY A 51 -15.92 4.14 -24.14
CA GLY A 51 -15.59 3.03 -25.03
C GLY A 51 -16.24 1.74 -24.57
N ASP A 52 -16.20 0.73 -25.42
CA ASP A 52 -16.65 -0.62 -25.06
C ASP A 52 -15.64 -1.28 -24.11
N ALA A 53 -16.10 -2.23 -23.31
CA ALA A 53 -15.25 -2.98 -22.38
C ALA A 53 -14.55 -4.12 -23.13
N GLU A 54 -13.23 -4.23 -22.97
CA GLU A 54 -12.40 -5.22 -23.67
C GLU A 54 -11.70 -6.14 -22.68
N GLY A 55 -11.70 -7.44 -22.96
CA GLY A 55 -11.11 -8.48 -22.11
C GLY A 55 -9.60 -8.64 -22.30
N TRP A 56 -8.88 -8.97 -21.22
CA TRP A 56 -7.44 -9.28 -21.24
C TRP A 56 -7.05 -10.24 -20.09
N SER A 57 -5.88 -10.88 -20.16
CA SER A 57 -5.56 -12.01 -19.26
C SER A 57 -4.87 -11.69 -17.92
N ASN A 58 -4.61 -10.43 -17.54
CA ASN A 58 -3.71 -10.02 -16.42
C ASN A 58 -2.24 -10.43 -16.53
N GLU A 59 -1.91 -11.34 -17.44
CA GLU A 59 -0.59 -11.97 -17.54
C GLU A 59 0.25 -11.36 -18.67
N SER A 60 -0.39 -10.88 -19.74
CA SER A 60 0.25 -10.33 -20.92
C SER A 60 0.11 -8.82 -21.03
N THR A 61 1.24 -8.10 -21.06
CA THR A 61 1.25 -6.65 -21.33
C THR A 61 0.81 -6.32 -22.75
N GLU A 62 1.07 -7.20 -23.72
CA GLU A 62 0.68 -6.97 -25.11
C GLU A 62 -0.84 -7.06 -25.29
N GLU A 63 -1.49 -8.00 -24.61
CA GLU A 63 -2.96 -8.09 -24.61
C GLU A 63 -3.60 -6.86 -23.98
N LEU A 64 -3.03 -6.34 -22.89
CA LEU A 64 -3.51 -5.11 -22.26
C LEU A 64 -3.45 -3.91 -23.23
N ILE A 65 -2.39 -3.82 -24.04
CA ILE A 65 -2.21 -2.74 -25.02
C ILE A 65 -3.25 -2.86 -26.12
N VAL A 66 -3.48 -4.07 -26.64
CA VAL A 66 -4.49 -4.32 -27.68
C VAL A 66 -5.90 -4.03 -27.17
N ALA A 67 -6.24 -4.48 -25.95
CA ALA A 67 -7.54 -4.23 -25.32
C ALA A 67 -7.77 -2.75 -25.05
N ALA A 68 -6.75 -2.03 -24.55
CA ALA A 68 -6.83 -0.60 -24.33
C ALA A 68 -7.01 0.17 -25.66
N ASP A 69 -6.27 -0.18 -26.71
CA ASP A 69 -6.39 0.43 -28.03
C ASP A 69 -7.79 0.22 -28.63
N ALA A 70 -8.32 -1.00 -28.55
CA ALA A 70 -9.67 -1.32 -29.02
C ALA A 70 -10.75 -0.52 -28.27
N SER A 71 -10.66 -0.44 -26.93
CA SER A 71 -11.60 0.35 -26.14
C SER A 71 -11.54 1.84 -26.50
N ILE A 72 -10.33 2.39 -26.68
CA ILE A 72 -10.11 3.79 -27.06
C ILE A 72 -10.67 4.04 -28.47
N ALA A 73 -10.43 3.14 -29.42
CA ALA A 73 -10.94 3.25 -30.78
C ALA A 73 -12.48 3.25 -30.83
N SER A 74 -13.14 2.45 -29.98
CA SER A 74 -14.60 2.48 -29.82
C SER A 74 -15.07 3.84 -29.28
N ALA A 75 -14.40 4.37 -28.25
CA ALA A 75 -14.74 5.69 -27.69
C ALA A 75 -14.59 6.81 -28.73
N VAL A 76 -13.53 6.79 -29.55
CA VAL A 76 -13.29 7.75 -30.62
C VAL A 76 -14.34 7.63 -31.74
N THR A 77 -14.75 6.41 -32.10
CA THR A 77 -15.77 6.18 -33.13
C THR A 77 -17.12 6.79 -32.76
N LYS A 78 -17.45 6.80 -31.46
CA LYS A 78 -18.65 7.45 -30.90
C LYS A 78 -18.55 8.99 -30.93
N LEU A 79 -17.38 9.56 -31.24
CA LEU A 79 -17.08 11.00 -31.29
C LEU A 79 -16.59 11.46 -32.69
N PRO A 80 -17.48 11.56 -33.69
CA PRO A 80 -17.11 11.84 -35.08
C PRO A 80 -16.56 13.26 -35.34
N TYR A 81 -16.57 14.16 -34.35
CA TYR A 81 -16.07 15.54 -34.45
C TYR A 81 -14.62 15.73 -33.97
N LEU A 82 -13.91 14.66 -33.60
CA LEU A 82 -12.52 14.69 -33.12
C LEU A 82 -11.47 14.76 -34.25
N GLU A 83 -11.83 15.16 -35.48
CA GLU A 83 -10.89 15.30 -36.61
C GLU A 83 -9.67 16.16 -36.23
N GLY A 84 -8.57 15.49 -35.85
CA GLY A 84 -7.28 16.10 -35.52
C GLY A 84 -6.99 16.37 -34.04
N LYS A 85 -7.87 16.03 -33.07
CA LYS A 85 -7.64 16.23 -31.63
C LYS A 85 -7.75 14.92 -30.83
N GLN A 86 -6.74 14.05 -30.93
CA GLN A 86 -6.68 12.86 -30.07
C GLN A 86 -6.29 13.24 -28.63
N PRO A 87 -6.92 12.65 -27.60
CA PRO A 87 -6.55 12.90 -26.22
C PRO A 87 -5.18 12.30 -25.93
N THR A 88 -4.22 13.14 -25.57
CA THR A 88 -2.84 12.70 -25.23
C THR A 88 -2.66 12.48 -23.74
N LYS A 89 -3.52 13.05 -22.89
CA LYS A 89 -3.44 12.95 -21.43
C LYS A 89 -4.35 11.83 -20.92
N VAL A 90 -3.83 10.98 -20.02
CA VAL A 90 -4.59 9.85 -19.44
C VAL A 90 -4.61 9.86 -17.91
N ILE A 91 -5.76 9.54 -17.32
CA ILE A 91 -5.91 9.20 -15.89
C ILE A 91 -6.21 7.71 -15.79
N LEU A 92 -5.48 7.02 -14.92
CA LEU A 92 -5.58 5.58 -14.76
C LEU A 92 -6.47 5.24 -13.54
N GLY A 93 -7.56 4.51 -13.77
CA GLY A 93 -8.34 3.88 -12.70
C GLY A 93 -7.80 2.49 -12.41
N LEU A 94 -7.30 2.25 -11.21
CA LEU A 94 -6.61 1.00 -10.84
C LEU A 94 -7.30 0.30 -9.66
N PRO A 95 -7.28 -1.04 -9.60
CA PRO A 95 -7.80 -1.75 -8.44
C PRO A 95 -6.83 -1.61 -7.26
N GLU A 96 -7.34 -1.77 -6.03
CA GLU A 96 -6.55 -1.54 -4.81
C GLU A 96 -5.30 -2.42 -4.75
N HIS A 97 -5.38 -3.70 -5.13
CA HIS A 97 -4.25 -4.64 -5.04
C HIS A 97 -3.12 -4.34 -6.03
N TRP A 98 -3.29 -3.37 -6.94
CA TRP A 98 -2.20 -2.87 -7.78
C TRP A 98 -1.44 -1.70 -7.14
N VAL A 99 -1.92 -1.19 -6.00
CA VAL A 99 -1.41 -0.01 -5.31
C VAL A 99 -0.74 -0.42 -3.99
N GLU A 100 0.47 0.08 -3.77
CA GLU A 100 1.27 -0.13 -2.57
C GLU A 100 1.60 1.24 -1.94
N GLY A 101 1.00 1.54 -0.79
CA GLY A 101 1.11 2.86 -0.15
C GLY A 101 0.48 3.97 -0.99
N ASN A 102 1.29 4.96 -1.40
CA ASN A 102 0.84 6.08 -2.24
C ASN A 102 1.17 5.90 -3.73
N GLY A 103 1.69 4.73 -4.15
CA GLY A 103 2.13 4.49 -5.52
C GLY A 103 1.65 3.15 -6.08
N VAL A 104 1.77 2.99 -7.39
CA VAL A 104 1.51 1.70 -8.05
C VAL A 104 2.65 0.73 -7.75
N SER A 105 2.32 -0.53 -7.47
CA SER A 105 3.29 -1.62 -7.26
C SER A 105 4.36 -1.65 -8.38
N PRO A 106 5.65 -1.92 -8.07
CA PRO A 106 6.74 -1.84 -9.05
C PRO A 106 6.52 -2.70 -10.30
N ARG A 107 5.96 -3.90 -10.12
CA ARG A 107 5.64 -4.83 -11.22
C ARG A 107 4.59 -4.26 -12.16
N LYS A 108 3.51 -3.68 -11.62
CA LYS A 108 2.43 -3.10 -12.42
C LYS A 108 2.82 -1.75 -13.02
N SER A 109 3.69 -0.98 -12.36
CA SER A 109 4.20 0.29 -12.89
C SER A 109 4.94 0.10 -14.23
N LEU A 110 5.75 -0.96 -14.37
CA LEU A 110 6.42 -1.30 -15.64
C LEU A 110 5.41 -1.62 -16.77
N ILE A 111 4.32 -2.31 -16.44
CA ILE A 111 3.25 -2.65 -17.39
C ILE A 111 2.55 -1.37 -17.86
N LEU A 112 2.14 -0.50 -16.92
CA LEU A 112 1.47 0.76 -17.23
C LEU A 112 2.38 1.70 -18.03
N GLN A 113 3.68 1.76 -17.72
CA GLN A 113 4.65 2.53 -18.51
C GLN A 113 4.73 2.05 -19.96
N LYS A 114 4.78 0.73 -20.19
CA LYS A 114 4.76 0.16 -21.55
C LYS A 114 3.46 0.49 -22.29
N VAL A 115 2.31 0.41 -21.61
CA VAL A 115 1.00 0.77 -22.18
C VAL A 115 0.97 2.24 -22.60
N CYS A 116 1.35 3.15 -21.71
CA CYS A 116 1.40 4.58 -22.01
C CYS A 116 2.39 4.89 -23.14
N GLN A 117 3.56 4.24 -23.18
CA GLN A 117 4.55 4.43 -24.24
C GLN A 117 4.05 3.97 -25.61
N LYS A 118 3.45 2.76 -25.70
CA LYS A 118 2.96 2.23 -26.99
C LYS A 118 1.73 2.99 -27.51
N LEU A 119 0.84 3.42 -26.62
CA LEU A 119 -0.36 4.18 -26.97
C LEU A 119 -0.11 5.69 -27.08
N LEU A 120 1.15 6.15 -26.91
CA LEU A 120 1.54 7.57 -26.96
C LEU A 120 0.75 8.45 -25.96
N LEU A 121 0.41 7.90 -24.81
CA LEU A 121 -0.36 8.57 -23.75
C LEU A 121 0.57 9.12 -22.66
N LYS A 122 0.32 10.36 -22.24
CA LYS A 122 0.94 11.02 -21.08
C LYS A 122 0.07 10.80 -19.85
N SER A 123 0.52 9.93 -18.95
CA SER A 123 -0.15 9.71 -17.66
C SER A 123 -0.12 10.98 -16.81
N LEU A 124 -1.28 11.44 -16.36
CA LEU A 124 -1.40 12.52 -15.36
C LEU A 124 -1.25 11.97 -13.94
N GLY A 125 -1.72 10.75 -13.70
CA GLY A 125 -1.68 10.05 -12.42
C GLY A 125 -2.69 8.92 -12.39
N PHE A 126 -2.99 8.41 -11.19
CA PHE A 126 -3.94 7.32 -11.01
C PHE A 126 -4.92 7.59 -9.87
N VAL A 127 -6.05 6.88 -9.89
CA VAL A 127 -7.06 6.87 -8.85
C VAL A 127 -7.42 5.43 -8.54
N VAL A 128 -7.62 5.10 -7.26
CA VAL A 128 -8.08 3.78 -6.83
C VAL A 128 -9.57 3.65 -7.12
N THR A 129 -9.98 2.64 -7.89
CA THR A 129 -11.36 2.51 -8.42
C THR A 129 -12.43 2.51 -7.31
N PRO A 130 -12.31 1.74 -6.21
CA PRO A 130 -13.24 1.86 -5.06
C PRO A 130 -13.29 3.25 -4.41
N GLU A 131 -12.17 3.97 -4.34
CA GLU A 131 -12.12 5.33 -3.78
C GLU A 131 -12.82 6.33 -4.73
N ALA A 132 -12.63 6.18 -6.05
CA ALA A 132 -13.35 6.96 -7.06
C ALA A 132 -14.86 6.74 -6.96
N ILE A 133 -15.31 5.50 -6.75
CA ILE A 133 -16.73 5.16 -6.55
C ILE A 133 -17.28 5.80 -5.29
N ALA A 134 -16.53 5.77 -4.17
CA ALA A 134 -16.94 6.43 -2.94
C ALA A 134 -17.13 7.93 -3.15
N HIS A 135 -16.18 8.59 -3.82
CA HIS A 135 -16.23 10.01 -4.15
C HIS A 135 -17.40 10.35 -5.09
N PHE A 136 -17.60 9.55 -6.13
CA PHE A 136 -18.71 9.70 -7.07
C PHE A 136 -20.08 9.63 -6.38
N LEU A 137 -20.28 8.63 -5.50
CA LEU A 137 -21.52 8.48 -4.74
C LEU A 137 -21.70 9.62 -3.71
N GLU A 138 -20.63 10.15 -3.14
CA GLU A 138 -20.71 11.31 -2.25
C GLU A 138 -21.26 12.54 -2.99
N ILE A 139 -20.83 12.76 -4.23
CA ILE A 139 -21.31 13.86 -5.08
C ILE A 139 -22.75 13.63 -5.54
N GLU A 140 -23.08 12.41 -6.00
CA GLU A 140 -24.41 12.09 -6.54
C GLU A 140 -25.50 12.06 -5.46
N GLU A 141 -25.19 11.49 -4.29
CA GLU A 141 -26.15 11.30 -3.20
C GLU A 141 -26.11 12.44 -2.16
N GLY A 142 -25.08 13.30 -2.20
CA GLY A 142 -24.92 14.44 -1.30
C GLY A 142 -24.62 14.06 0.16
N GLY A 143 -24.09 12.86 0.40
CA GLY A 143 -23.77 12.34 1.72
C GLY A 143 -22.74 11.23 1.67
N LEU A 144 -22.15 10.91 2.83
CA LEU A 144 -21.07 9.92 2.94
C LEU A 144 -21.58 8.49 2.68
N PRO A 145 -21.23 7.83 1.57
CA PRO A 145 -21.77 6.53 1.23
C PRO A 145 -21.30 5.44 2.21
N SER A 146 -22.17 4.48 2.49
CA SER A 146 -21.80 3.24 3.18
C SER A 146 -22.32 2.08 2.35
N ILE A 147 -21.42 1.36 1.69
CA ILE A 147 -21.76 0.39 0.66
C ILE A 147 -20.72 -0.73 0.61
N ILE A 148 -21.18 -1.94 0.28
CA ILE A 148 -20.34 -3.08 -0.05
C ILE A 148 -20.32 -3.19 -1.57
N LEU A 149 -19.15 -3.04 -2.18
CA LEU A 149 -18.98 -3.26 -3.61
C LEU A 149 -18.56 -4.71 -3.83
N VAL A 150 -19.20 -5.35 -4.82
CA VAL A 150 -18.89 -6.73 -5.19
C VAL A 150 -18.57 -6.74 -6.67
N SER A 151 -17.31 -6.98 -7.00
CA SER A 151 -16.85 -7.23 -8.37
C SER A 151 -16.67 -8.73 -8.56
N LEU A 152 -17.23 -9.25 -9.65
CA LEU A 152 -17.20 -10.68 -9.96
C LEU A 152 -16.22 -10.92 -11.10
N SER A 153 -15.40 -11.95 -10.94
CA SER A 153 -14.56 -12.55 -11.98
C SER A 153 -15.01 -14.00 -12.20
N GLU A 154 -14.50 -14.69 -13.21
CA GLU A 154 -14.82 -16.11 -13.47
C GLU A 154 -14.45 -17.02 -12.29
N THR A 155 -13.32 -16.75 -11.64
CA THR A 155 -12.75 -17.61 -10.59
C THR A 155 -12.75 -16.97 -9.21
N GLU A 156 -13.00 -15.66 -9.11
CA GLU A 156 -12.80 -14.88 -7.89
C GLU A 156 -13.90 -13.83 -7.70
N VAL A 157 -14.15 -13.49 -6.44
CA VAL A 157 -15.05 -12.43 -6.00
C VAL A 157 -14.24 -11.43 -5.20
N ILE A 158 -14.27 -10.16 -5.61
CA ILE A 158 -13.63 -9.06 -4.90
C ILE A 158 -14.71 -8.31 -4.12
N VAL A 159 -14.55 -8.31 -2.80
CA VAL A 159 -15.45 -7.64 -1.87
C VAL A 159 -14.74 -6.41 -1.32
N SER A 160 -15.23 -5.22 -1.66
CA SER A 160 -14.69 -3.94 -1.19
C SER A 160 -15.65 -3.27 -0.23
N LEU A 161 -15.14 -2.79 0.91
CA LEU A 161 -15.96 -2.19 1.96
C LEU A 161 -15.77 -0.67 2.02
N ILE A 162 -16.85 0.07 1.83
CA ILE A 162 -16.88 1.53 2.02
C ILE A 162 -17.81 1.83 3.20
N ALA A 163 -17.32 2.53 4.21
CA ALA A 163 -18.09 2.93 5.38
C ALA A 163 -17.91 4.41 5.67
N LYS A 164 -19.01 5.15 5.74
CA LYS A 164 -19.03 6.61 6.02
C LYS A 164 -18.10 7.38 5.07
N GLY A 165 -18.17 7.09 3.78
CA GLY A 165 -17.38 7.72 2.71
C GLY A 165 -15.92 7.29 2.67
N LYS A 166 -15.45 6.47 3.62
CA LYS A 166 -14.08 5.96 3.65
C LYS A 166 -14.03 4.54 3.10
N PHE A 167 -13.14 4.33 2.16
CA PHE A 167 -12.75 3.01 1.70
C PHE A 167 -11.91 2.31 2.79
N LEU A 168 -12.33 1.12 3.21
CA LEU A 168 -11.67 0.32 4.26
C LEU A 168 -10.78 -0.81 3.71
N GLY A 169 -10.84 -1.05 2.39
CA GLY A 169 -10.06 -2.06 1.68
C GLY A 169 -10.92 -3.11 0.99
N SER A 170 -10.23 -4.05 0.33
CA SER A 170 -10.82 -5.13 -0.48
C SER A 170 -10.29 -6.50 -0.06
N LYS A 171 -11.15 -7.51 -0.15
CA LYS A 171 -10.80 -8.92 0.07
C LYS A 171 -11.17 -9.73 -1.16
N LEU A 172 -10.23 -10.56 -1.57
CA LEU A 172 -10.36 -11.45 -2.70
C LEU A 172 -10.67 -12.87 -2.20
N VAL A 173 -11.75 -13.45 -2.72
CA VAL A 173 -12.27 -14.77 -2.34
C VAL A 173 -12.45 -15.62 -3.59
N GLY A 174 -12.22 -16.94 -3.51
CA GLY A 174 -12.51 -17.83 -4.63
C GLY A 174 -14.01 -17.88 -4.91
N ARG A 175 -14.39 -17.91 -6.19
CA ARG A 175 -15.78 -18.02 -6.62
C ARG A 175 -16.22 -19.48 -6.64
N SER A 176 -17.36 -19.74 -6.00
CA SER A 176 -18.05 -21.03 -6.02
C SER A 176 -19.39 -20.92 -6.74
N ASP A 177 -20.16 -22.03 -6.77
CA ASP A 177 -21.52 -22.04 -7.30
C ASP A 177 -22.50 -21.21 -6.45
N ASN A 178 -22.10 -20.80 -5.24
CA ASN A 178 -22.94 -20.00 -4.34
C ASN A 178 -22.26 -18.69 -3.92
N LEU A 179 -22.50 -17.66 -4.73
CA LEU A 179 -22.01 -16.30 -4.50
C LEU A 179 -22.32 -15.76 -3.09
N SER A 180 -23.43 -16.17 -2.48
CA SER A 180 -23.81 -15.68 -1.16
C SER A 180 -22.86 -16.15 -0.06
N LEU A 181 -22.36 -17.39 -0.18
CA LEU A 181 -21.36 -17.95 0.73
C LEU A 181 -19.99 -17.30 0.50
N ASP A 182 -19.61 -17.09 -0.76
CA ASP A 182 -18.35 -16.44 -1.11
C ASP A 182 -18.31 -14.99 -0.58
N LEU A 183 -19.42 -14.26 -0.71
CA LEU A 183 -19.57 -12.92 -0.17
C LEU A 183 -19.55 -12.92 1.36
N GLU A 184 -20.20 -13.90 2.01
CA GLU A 184 -20.13 -14.04 3.46
C GLU A 184 -18.70 -14.28 3.95
N GLU A 185 -17.97 -15.18 3.29
CA GLU A 185 -16.57 -15.43 3.58
C GLU A 185 -15.73 -14.15 3.41
N GLY A 186 -15.93 -13.42 2.31
CA GLY A 186 -15.24 -12.16 2.05
C GLY A 186 -15.48 -11.11 3.12
N LEU A 187 -16.73 -10.97 3.57
CA LEU A 187 -17.09 -10.05 4.64
C LEU A 187 -16.53 -10.48 6.01
N LEU A 188 -16.46 -11.78 6.30
CA LEU A 188 -15.86 -12.30 7.54
C LEU A 188 -14.34 -12.03 7.61
N ARG A 189 -13.64 -12.01 6.48
CA ARG A 189 -12.19 -11.73 6.40
C ARG A 189 -11.81 -10.28 6.75
N PHE A 190 -12.77 -9.36 6.83
CA PHE A 190 -12.50 -7.98 7.27
C PHE A 190 -12.38 -7.86 8.79
N GLU A 191 -12.78 -8.86 9.57
CA GLU A 191 -12.85 -8.82 11.05
C GLU A 191 -13.50 -7.53 11.60
N HIS A 192 -14.45 -6.97 10.84
CA HIS A 192 -15.04 -5.68 11.15
C HIS A 192 -15.87 -5.76 12.43
N GLN A 193 -15.43 -5.04 13.48
CA GLN A 193 -16.13 -5.01 14.78
C GLN A 193 -17.37 -4.10 14.79
N GLY A 194 -17.59 -3.32 13.71
CA GLY A 194 -18.73 -2.42 13.55
C GLY A 194 -19.95 -3.06 12.86
N VAL A 195 -20.93 -2.23 12.54
CA VAL A 195 -22.12 -2.61 11.77
C VAL A 195 -21.78 -2.56 10.29
N LEU A 196 -22.09 -3.64 9.55
CA LEU A 196 -21.87 -3.68 8.10
C LEU A 196 -22.88 -2.81 7.35
N PRO A 197 -22.48 -2.17 6.23
CA PRO A 197 -23.39 -1.41 5.39
C PRO A 197 -24.54 -2.27 4.87
N THR A 198 -25.75 -1.74 4.87
CA THR A 198 -26.96 -2.45 4.43
C THR A 198 -27.21 -2.33 2.93
N ARG A 199 -26.21 -1.91 2.15
CA ARG A 199 -26.30 -1.73 0.70
C ARG A 199 -25.17 -2.50 0.04
N ILE A 200 -25.52 -3.42 -0.85
CA ILE A 200 -24.60 -4.21 -1.67
C ILE A 200 -24.78 -3.77 -3.12
N LEU A 201 -23.70 -3.34 -3.76
CA LEU A 201 -23.68 -2.96 -5.17
C LEU A 201 -22.86 -3.97 -5.96
N LEU A 202 -23.53 -4.66 -6.88
CA LEU A 202 -22.90 -5.58 -7.82
C LEU A 202 -22.37 -4.77 -9.01
N LEU A 203 -21.07 -4.86 -9.24
CA LEU A 203 -20.40 -4.24 -10.38
C LEU A 203 -20.38 -5.25 -11.53
N PRO A 204 -21.03 -4.97 -12.68
CA PRO A 204 -21.06 -5.89 -13.79
C PRO A 204 -19.66 -6.08 -14.40
N ASP A 205 -19.40 -7.31 -14.81
CA ASP A 205 -18.24 -7.68 -15.61
C ASP A 205 -18.74 -8.22 -16.96
N GLY A 206 -18.28 -7.61 -18.05
CA GLY A 206 -18.95 -7.66 -19.36
C GLY A 206 -18.95 -9.02 -20.06
N ASP A 207 -18.17 -9.97 -19.56
CA ASP A 207 -17.98 -11.31 -20.16
C ASP A 207 -18.80 -12.41 -19.46
N LEU A 208 -19.47 -12.08 -18.35
CA LEU A 208 -20.25 -13.05 -17.60
C LEU A 208 -21.57 -13.36 -18.30
N THR A 209 -21.70 -14.59 -18.80
CA THR A 209 -22.97 -15.18 -19.29
C THR A 209 -24.06 -15.30 -18.21
N THR A 210 -23.70 -15.01 -16.95
CA THR A 210 -24.60 -15.09 -15.80
C THR A 210 -25.48 -13.84 -15.73
N ASP A 211 -26.80 -14.02 -15.71
CA ASP A 211 -27.74 -12.92 -15.51
C ASP A 211 -27.52 -12.29 -14.13
N MET A 212 -27.04 -11.04 -14.10
CA MET A 212 -26.86 -10.26 -12.87
C MET A 212 -28.17 -10.14 -12.07
N GLY A 213 -29.32 -10.27 -12.72
CA GLY A 213 -30.63 -10.37 -12.08
C GLY A 213 -30.79 -11.63 -11.22
N GLU A 214 -30.29 -12.78 -11.67
CA GLU A 214 -30.33 -14.03 -10.88
C GLU A 214 -29.40 -13.95 -9.67
N LEU A 215 -28.19 -13.41 -9.83
CA LEU A 215 -27.25 -13.20 -8.73
C LEU A 215 -27.82 -12.26 -7.66
N ARG A 216 -28.46 -11.18 -8.09
CA ARG A 216 -29.18 -10.27 -7.20
C ARG A 216 -30.28 -11.00 -6.43
N GLN A 217 -31.08 -11.82 -7.10
CA GLN A 217 -32.16 -12.57 -6.46
C GLN A 217 -31.63 -13.58 -5.42
N ASN A 218 -30.52 -14.26 -5.73
CA ASN A 218 -29.86 -15.20 -4.82
C ASN A 218 -29.37 -14.50 -3.54
N LEU A 219 -28.73 -13.34 -3.68
CA LEU A 219 -28.24 -12.56 -2.54
C LEU A 219 -29.38 -11.98 -1.68
N ILE A 220 -30.51 -11.61 -2.28
CA ILE A 220 -31.70 -11.17 -1.55
C ILE A 220 -32.33 -12.33 -0.76
N ALA A 221 -32.33 -13.54 -1.33
CA ALA A 221 -32.88 -14.73 -0.70
C ALA A 221 -31.99 -15.30 0.42
N TYR A 222 -30.73 -14.84 0.53
CA TYR A 222 -29.77 -15.38 1.48
C TYR A 222 -30.04 -14.94 2.94
N PRO A 223 -29.99 -15.87 3.92
CA PRO A 223 -30.21 -15.55 5.33
C PRO A 223 -28.97 -14.95 5.99
N TRP A 224 -28.71 -13.66 5.73
CA TRP A 224 -27.58 -12.88 6.25
C TRP A 224 -27.49 -12.81 7.79
N VAL A 225 -28.59 -13.07 8.51
CA VAL A 225 -28.66 -13.03 9.98
C VAL A 225 -28.83 -14.45 10.54
N GLY A 226 -28.08 -14.76 11.60
CA GLY A 226 -28.03 -16.09 12.21
C GLY A 226 -28.79 -16.20 13.52
N PRO A 227 -29.16 -17.43 13.92
CA PRO A 227 -29.63 -17.67 15.29
C PRO A 227 -28.52 -17.33 16.29
N GLU A 228 -28.89 -16.77 17.44
CA GLU A 228 -27.97 -16.46 18.54
C GLU A 228 -27.11 -17.71 18.84
N ASN A 229 -25.79 -17.60 18.64
CA ASN A 229 -24.70 -18.58 18.89
C ASN A 229 -23.94 -19.13 17.65
N GLU A 230 -24.33 -18.82 16.43
CA GLU A 230 -23.48 -19.00 15.25
C GLU A 230 -23.02 -17.62 14.76
N LYS A 231 -21.71 -17.41 14.56
CA LYS A 231 -21.19 -16.13 14.06
C LYS A 231 -21.75 -15.87 12.65
N LYS A 232 -22.86 -15.15 12.57
CA LYS A 232 -23.35 -14.56 11.33
C LYS A 232 -23.15 -13.04 11.36
N LEU A 233 -22.91 -12.48 10.18
CA LEU A 233 -22.47 -11.11 9.94
C LEU A 233 -23.31 -10.06 10.67
N ASN A 234 -22.65 -8.98 11.13
CA ASN A 234 -23.27 -7.94 11.94
C ASN A 234 -24.01 -6.89 11.08
N PHE A 235 -25.07 -7.32 10.40
CA PHE A 235 -25.99 -6.43 9.69
C PHE A 235 -27.08 -5.91 10.65
N LEU A 236 -27.25 -4.60 10.71
CA LEU A 236 -28.35 -3.98 11.49
C LEU A 236 -29.72 -4.20 10.82
N GLN A 237 -29.74 -4.24 9.49
CA GLN A 237 -30.91 -4.51 8.66
C GLN A 237 -30.48 -5.39 7.49
N LEU A 238 -31.43 -6.11 6.89
CA LEU A 238 -31.16 -6.94 5.72
C LEU A 238 -30.60 -6.09 4.58
N PRO A 239 -29.54 -6.55 3.90
CA PRO A 239 -28.89 -5.77 2.85
C PRO A 239 -29.79 -5.64 1.62
N LYS A 240 -29.84 -4.44 1.07
CA LYS A 240 -30.44 -4.15 -0.24
C LYS A 240 -29.39 -4.40 -1.31
N VAL A 241 -29.71 -5.23 -2.30
CA VAL A 241 -28.83 -5.58 -3.41
C VAL A 241 -29.24 -4.81 -4.66
N GLU A 242 -28.29 -4.04 -5.20
CA GLU A 242 -28.41 -3.21 -6.40
C GLU A 242 -27.38 -3.66 -7.45
N VAL A 243 -27.69 -3.46 -8.73
CA VAL A 243 -26.77 -3.76 -9.84
C VAL A 243 -26.39 -2.42 -10.48
N ALA A 244 -25.10 -2.15 -10.59
CA ALA A 244 -24.58 -0.94 -11.21
C ALA A 244 -24.73 -1.02 -12.74
N SER A 245 -24.75 0.15 -13.41
CA SER A 245 -24.65 0.21 -14.87
C SER A 245 -23.24 -0.14 -15.34
N GLU A 246 -23.09 -0.59 -16.58
CA GLU A 246 -21.78 -0.94 -17.17
C GLU A 246 -20.80 0.25 -17.23
N ASP A 247 -21.33 1.47 -17.25
CA ASP A 247 -20.54 2.71 -17.27
C ASP A 247 -20.25 3.28 -15.88
N PHE A 248 -20.68 2.60 -14.81
CA PHE A 248 -20.61 3.14 -13.45
C PHE A 248 -19.16 3.35 -12.98
N GLU A 249 -18.29 2.36 -13.15
CA GLU A 249 -16.87 2.44 -12.74
C GLU A 249 -16.12 3.54 -13.50
N ILE A 250 -16.30 3.59 -14.82
CA ILE A 250 -15.64 4.59 -15.68
C ILE A 250 -16.15 5.99 -15.40
N ARG A 251 -17.46 6.15 -15.12
CA ARG A 251 -18.03 7.43 -14.69
C ARG A 251 -17.40 7.92 -13.40
N ALA A 252 -17.28 7.04 -12.40
CA ALA A 252 -16.67 7.41 -11.12
C ALA A 252 -15.22 7.90 -11.27
N VAL A 253 -14.42 7.23 -12.10
CA VAL A 253 -13.03 7.63 -12.38
C VAL A 253 -12.97 8.93 -13.19
N VAL A 254 -13.88 9.16 -14.13
CA VAL A 254 -13.99 10.44 -14.84
C VAL A 254 -14.36 11.58 -13.88
N THR A 255 -15.31 11.37 -12.96
CA THR A 255 -15.70 12.37 -11.96
C THR A 255 -14.52 12.73 -11.06
N ALA A 256 -13.85 11.74 -10.48
CA ALA A 256 -12.64 11.97 -9.69
C ALA A 256 -11.55 12.69 -10.49
N GLY A 257 -11.34 12.31 -11.75
CA GLY A 257 -10.39 12.97 -12.63
C GLY A 257 -10.71 14.43 -12.97
N LYS A 258 -12.00 14.76 -13.15
CA LYS A 258 -12.48 16.12 -13.42
C LYS A 258 -12.28 17.04 -12.21
N ASP A 259 -12.60 16.55 -11.02
CA ASP A 259 -12.50 17.35 -9.79
C ASP A 259 -11.04 17.69 -9.46
N GLU A 260 -10.13 16.75 -9.71
CA GLU A 260 -8.68 16.91 -9.47
C GLU A 260 -7.99 17.80 -10.51
N LEU A 261 -8.45 17.82 -11.76
CA LEU A 261 -7.95 18.71 -12.81
C LEU A 261 -8.60 20.11 -12.79
N GLY A 262 -9.53 20.33 -11.87
CA GLY A 262 -10.09 21.64 -11.52
C GLY A 262 -11.24 22.07 -12.42
N LEU A 263 -12.46 21.60 -12.11
CA LEU A 263 -13.76 22.27 -12.32
C LEU A 263 -14.90 21.37 -11.78
N GLY A 264 -15.03 21.29 -10.44
CA GLY A 264 -16.08 20.52 -9.77
C GLY A 264 -16.93 21.36 -8.80
N GLY A 265 -17.98 22.01 -9.30
CA GLY A 265 -19.16 22.34 -8.50
C GLY A 265 -19.10 23.50 -7.49
N VAL A 266 -19.54 24.68 -7.95
CA VAL A 266 -19.84 25.90 -7.18
C VAL A 266 -20.76 25.63 -5.96
N LYS A 267 -20.28 25.99 -4.76
CA LYS A 267 -21.07 26.77 -3.78
C LYS A 267 -20.36 28.11 -3.58
N GLU A 268 -20.98 29.18 -4.09
CA GLU A 268 -20.50 30.56 -4.02
C GLU A 268 -20.23 31.03 -2.58
N LYS A 269 -19.07 31.68 -2.36
CA LYS A 269 -18.90 33.02 -1.73
C LYS A 269 -17.41 33.44 -1.65
N PRO A 270 -17.11 34.74 -1.50
CA PRO A 270 -16.61 35.54 -2.63
C PRO A 270 -15.11 35.80 -2.62
N VAL A 271 -14.67 36.16 -3.82
CA VAL A 271 -13.40 36.78 -4.24
C VAL A 271 -12.89 37.83 -3.25
N VAL A 272 -11.62 37.70 -2.86
CA VAL A 272 -10.71 38.84 -2.71
C VAL A 272 -9.49 38.56 -3.59
N GLN A 273 -9.27 39.47 -4.54
CA GLN A 273 -8.11 39.48 -5.43
C GLN A 273 -6.91 39.99 -4.65
N GLU A 274 -5.77 39.31 -4.74
CA GLU A 274 -4.51 40.04 -4.74
C GLU A 274 -3.52 39.43 -5.73
N LYS A 275 -3.12 40.28 -6.68
CA LYS A 275 -2.13 40.01 -7.71
C LYS A 275 -0.75 39.96 -7.07
N VAL A 276 0.01 38.90 -7.34
CA VAL A 276 1.47 39.00 -7.32
C VAL A 276 1.98 38.57 -8.70
N LYS A 277 2.58 39.54 -9.39
CA LYS A 277 3.46 39.31 -10.54
C LYS A 277 4.75 38.71 -9.99
N GLU A 278 5.23 37.63 -10.59
CA GLU A 278 6.66 37.37 -10.64
C GLU A 278 7.05 36.91 -12.04
N GLU A 279 8.09 37.58 -12.54
CA GLU A 279 8.61 37.49 -13.89
C GLU A 279 9.41 36.19 -14.07
N ILE A 280 9.17 35.53 -15.20
CA ILE A 280 9.88 34.33 -15.62
C ILE A 280 11.13 34.78 -16.39
N PHE A 281 12.31 34.31 -16.00
CA PHE A 281 13.46 34.25 -16.91
C PHE A 281 14.23 32.92 -16.85
N VAL A 282 13.86 32.05 -17.80
CA VAL A 282 14.66 31.21 -18.72
C VAL A 282 15.78 30.30 -18.16
N GLN A 283 15.64 28.99 -18.43
CA GLN A 283 16.63 28.20 -19.18
C GLN A 283 15.99 26.95 -19.81
N GLU A 284 15.94 26.92 -21.14
CA GLU A 284 15.60 25.71 -21.92
C GLU A 284 16.77 24.72 -21.85
N THR A 285 16.47 23.49 -21.44
CA THR A 285 17.25 22.30 -21.79
C THR A 285 16.29 21.23 -22.33
N PRO A 286 16.72 20.37 -23.26
CA PRO A 286 15.82 19.55 -24.06
C PRO A 286 15.39 18.28 -23.31
N GLU A 287 14.09 17.98 -23.38
CA GLU A 287 13.54 16.62 -23.30
C GLU A 287 13.86 15.82 -22.03
N ASP A 288 13.26 16.22 -20.90
CA ASP A 288 12.97 15.29 -19.80
C ASP A 288 11.47 14.97 -19.85
N PHE A 289 11.14 13.77 -20.34
CA PHE A 289 9.77 13.27 -20.39
C PHE A 289 9.19 13.29 -18.98
N GLY A 290 8.26 14.21 -18.75
CA GLY A 290 7.69 14.48 -17.43
C GLY A 290 7.04 13.26 -16.78
N PHE A 291 7.79 12.63 -15.88
CA PHE A 291 7.26 11.77 -14.86
C PHE A 291 6.95 12.61 -13.62
N VAL A 292 5.69 13.06 -13.51
CA VAL A 292 5.15 13.42 -12.20
C VAL A 292 4.94 12.10 -11.46
N LYS A 293 5.90 11.79 -10.60
CA LYS A 293 6.02 10.54 -9.86
C LYS A 293 4.71 10.18 -9.12
N ASN A 294 4.05 9.09 -9.53
CA ASN A 294 3.07 8.27 -8.80
C ASN A 294 2.37 8.98 -7.63
N LYS A 295 1.42 9.87 -7.93
CA LYS A 295 0.54 10.47 -6.92
C LYS A 295 -0.88 9.97 -7.14
N ASP A 296 -1.42 9.35 -6.11
CA ASP A 296 -2.85 9.16 -5.94
C ASP A 296 -3.50 10.53 -5.70
N PHE A 297 -4.44 10.91 -6.57
CA PHE A 297 -4.99 12.27 -6.57
C PHE A 297 -5.91 12.55 -5.38
N LEU A 298 -6.69 11.57 -4.90
CA LEU A 298 -7.70 11.79 -3.85
C LEU A 298 -7.10 11.99 -2.45
N LYS A 299 -5.81 11.68 -2.24
CA LYS A 299 -5.14 11.75 -0.93
C LYS A 299 -4.41 13.08 -0.66
N ALA A 300 -4.39 14.03 -1.60
CA ALA A 300 -3.48 15.20 -1.57
C ALA A 300 -3.99 16.48 -0.85
N GLN A 301 -5.25 16.58 -0.44
CA GLN A 301 -5.86 17.89 -0.07
C GLN A 301 -5.91 18.27 1.42
N VAL A 302 -5.28 17.54 2.34
CA VAL A 302 -5.35 17.87 3.79
C VAL A 302 -4.04 18.49 4.30
N ALA A 303 -3.83 19.78 4.05
CA ALA A 303 -2.80 20.57 4.75
C ALA A 303 -3.24 22.03 4.89
N VAL A 304 -3.62 22.43 6.11
CA VAL A 304 -3.99 23.80 6.51
C VAL A 304 -2.72 24.61 6.76
N VAL A 305 -2.71 25.85 6.26
CA VAL A 305 -1.66 26.86 6.48
C VAL A 305 -1.89 27.54 7.83
N GLU A 306 -0.87 27.57 8.69
CA GLU A 306 -0.86 28.41 9.91
C GLU A 306 0.36 29.35 9.89
N GLU A 307 0.10 30.60 10.22
CA GLU A 307 1.00 31.75 10.18
C GLU A 307 2.07 31.72 11.30
N VAL A 308 3.26 32.22 10.99
CA VAL A 308 4.35 32.46 11.96
C VAL A 308 4.25 33.89 12.51
N PRO A 309 4.52 34.09 13.82
CA PRO A 309 5.27 35.26 14.24
C PRO A 309 6.60 34.94 14.93
N LEU A 310 7.53 35.87 14.70
CA LEU A 310 8.93 35.91 15.11
C LEU A 310 9.18 35.89 16.64
N ALA A 311 10.19 35.10 17.00
CA ALA A 311 11.37 35.35 17.86
C ALA A 311 11.32 36.39 19.01
N GLY A 312 11.80 35.94 20.17
CA GLY A 312 12.38 36.77 21.24
C GLY A 312 13.06 35.91 22.31
N GLU A 313 14.38 36.07 22.45
CA GLU A 313 15.31 35.37 23.35
C GLU A 313 15.01 35.59 24.85
N GLU A 314 15.38 34.64 25.74
CA GLU A 314 16.31 34.93 26.86
C GLU A 314 16.79 33.69 27.63
N LYS A 315 17.86 33.91 28.40
CA LYS A 315 18.90 32.98 28.89
C LYS A 315 18.50 32.12 30.10
N ALA A 316 19.22 31.00 30.24
CA ALA A 316 19.37 30.21 31.46
C ALA A 316 19.95 31.02 32.65
N PRO A 317 19.86 30.50 33.89
CA PRO A 317 21.03 29.78 34.38
C PRO A 317 20.77 28.52 35.22
N THR A 318 21.76 27.65 35.13
CA THR A 318 22.18 26.49 35.93
C THR A 318 22.06 26.65 37.45
N ILE A 319 21.63 25.57 38.13
CA ILE A 319 22.03 25.25 39.51
C ILE A 319 22.46 23.78 39.58
N GLU A 320 23.56 23.56 40.29
CA GLU A 320 24.34 22.34 40.44
C GLU A 320 23.71 21.32 41.40
N THR A 321 23.85 20.05 41.01
CA THR A 321 24.22 18.84 41.77
C THR A 321 23.96 18.76 43.28
N GLU A 322 23.17 17.76 43.68
CA GLU A 322 23.50 16.92 44.85
C GLU A 322 23.28 15.43 44.53
N VAL A 323 24.35 14.64 44.71
CA VAL A 323 24.40 13.19 44.63
C VAL A 323 24.43 12.64 46.05
N PHE A 324 23.54 11.70 46.37
CA PHE A 324 23.68 10.80 47.52
C PHE A 324 22.96 9.47 47.23
N PRO A 325 23.32 8.36 47.91
CA PRO A 325 23.77 7.13 47.27
C PRO A 325 22.76 5.98 47.36
N SER A 326 23.01 4.99 46.51
CA SER A 326 22.26 3.73 46.37
C SER A 326 22.43 2.78 47.55
N LEU A 327 21.34 2.11 47.93
CA LEU A 327 21.34 0.80 48.62
C LEU A 327 20.12 -0.04 48.14
N PRO A 328 20.22 -1.39 48.21
CA PRO A 328 19.74 -2.30 47.18
C PRO A 328 18.31 -2.82 47.39
N ALA A 329 17.70 -3.24 46.27
CA ALA A 329 16.40 -3.89 46.21
C ALA A 329 16.43 -5.35 46.69
N PRO A 330 15.40 -5.83 47.41
CA PRO A 330 15.11 -7.25 47.54
C PRO A 330 14.06 -7.68 46.50
N GLU A 331 14.41 -8.69 45.71
CA GLU A 331 13.50 -9.42 44.81
C GLU A 331 12.38 -10.14 45.57
N PRO A 332 11.16 -10.25 45.01
CA PRO A 332 10.28 -11.35 45.34
C PRO A 332 10.24 -12.41 44.22
N VAL A 333 10.77 -13.58 44.59
CA VAL A 333 10.61 -14.87 43.94
C VAL A 333 9.12 -15.24 43.83
N PHE A 334 8.62 -15.43 42.61
CA PHE A 334 7.28 -15.96 42.34
C PHE A 334 7.33 -17.50 42.37
N LYS A 335 6.62 -18.14 43.31
CA LYS A 335 6.41 -19.60 43.33
C LYS A 335 4.96 -19.92 42.95
N GLU A 336 4.81 -20.49 41.76
CA GLU A 336 3.56 -21.12 41.30
C GLU A 336 3.16 -22.28 42.21
N LYS A 337 1.85 -22.40 42.50
CA LYS A 337 1.25 -23.68 42.90
C LYS A 337 0.04 -24.00 42.03
N LYS A 338 0.25 -25.05 41.23
CA LYS A 338 -0.72 -25.75 40.39
C LYS A 338 -1.88 -26.29 41.24
N PHE A 339 -3.11 -26.03 40.80
CA PHE A 339 -4.30 -26.67 41.35
C PHE A 339 -4.57 -27.97 40.59
N ALA A 340 -4.44 -29.11 41.28
CA ALA A 340 -4.80 -30.42 40.78
C ALA A 340 -6.25 -30.73 41.16
N VAL A 341 -7.10 -30.95 40.17
CA VAL A 341 -8.47 -31.44 40.32
C VAL A 341 -8.43 -32.96 40.54
N LYS A 342 -9.07 -33.45 41.61
CA LYS A 342 -9.36 -34.89 41.76
C LYS A 342 -10.82 -35.10 42.17
N LYS A 343 -11.55 -35.79 41.29
CA LYS A 343 -12.81 -36.53 41.55
C LYS A 343 -12.59 -37.63 42.59
N ILE A 344 -13.67 -38.04 43.26
CA ILE A 344 -14.07 -39.40 43.75
C ILE A 344 -15.05 -39.18 44.92
N ILE A 345 -16.11 -39.96 45.20
CA ILE A 345 -17.11 -40.81 44.51
C ILE A 345 -18.02 -41.30 45.65
N SER A 346 -19.30 -41.57 45.35
CA SER A 346 -20.24 -42.47 46.09
C SER A 346 -20.70 -42.03 47.50
N LEU A 347 -21.82 -42.49 48.08
CA LEU A 347 -22.62 -43.68 47.81
C LEU A 347 -24.05 -43.49 48.39
N VAL A 348 -24.96 -44.21 47.75
CA VAL A 348 -26.40 -44.47 47.97
C VAL A 348 -26.79 -44.79 49.43
N PHE A 349 -27.99 -44.39 49.88
CA PHE A 349 -28.95 -45.33 50.53
C PHE A 349 -30.41 -44.88 50.42
N SER A 350 -31.22 -45.84 49.99
CA SER A 350 -32.65 -45.77 49.70
C SER A 350 -33.51 -46.28 50.87
N LYS A 351 -34.79 -45.92 50.82
CA LYS A 351 -36.00 -46.56 51.41
C LYS A 351 -36.38 -46.11 52.83
N LEU A 352 -37.56 -45.46 52.90
CA LEU A 352 -38.74 -46.11 53.47
C LEU A 352 -40.03 -45.48 52.91
N LYS A 353 -40.90 -46.32 52.33
CA LYS A 353 -42.34 -46.07 52.15
C LYS A 353 -43.07 -46.76 53.32
N LEU A 354 -44.07 -46.12 53.92
CA LEU A 354 -45.19 -46.85 54.50
C LEU A 354 -46.48 -46.01 54.48
N VAL A 355 -47.59 -46.73 54.45
CA VAL A 355 -48.87 -46.40 53.82
C VAL A 355 -49.99 -46.25 54.86
N LYS A 356 -50.97 -45.41 54.53
CA LYS A 356 -52.37 -45.26 55.01
C LYS A 356 -52.89 -46.23 56.09
N LYS A 357 -53.55 -45.65 57.11
CA LYS A 357 -54.99 -45.80 57.51
C LYS A 357 -55.16 -45.57 59.01
N ILE A 358 -55.85 -44.52 59.42
CA ILE A 358 -56.56 -44.49 60.72
C ILE A 358 -57.95 -43.87 60.49
N LYS A 359 -58.94 -44.56 61.05
CA LYS A 359 -60.39 -44.35 60.94
C LYS A 359 -60.85 -43.09 61.70
N LEU A 360 -61.99 -42.55 61.25
CA LEU A 360 -62.85 -41.67 62.04
C LEU A 360 -63.11 -42.26 63.43
N PHE A 361 -62.94 -41.44 64.47
CA PHE A 361 -63.67 -41.58 65.72
C PHE A 361 -64.22 -40.21 66.11
N SER A 362 -65.55 -40.14 66.13
CA SER A 362 -66.37 -39.09 66.71
C SER A 362 -66.22 -39.11 68.24
N GLY A 363 -65.89 -37.97 68.83
CA GLY A 363 -65.81 -37.81 70.28
C GLY A 363 -65.53 -36.36 70.65
N ILE A 364 -66.59 -35.57 70.77
CA ILE A 364 -66.57 -34.22 71.33
C ILE A 364 -66.24 -34.35 72.83
N THR A 365 -65.08 -33.86 73.24
CA THR A 365 -64.86 -33.35 74.60
C THR A 365 -63.89 -32.19 74.57
N ARG A 366 -64.33 -31.06 75.12
CA ARG A 366 -63.56 -29.83 75.37
C ARG A 366 -62.24 -30.17 76.07
N LEU A 367 -61.12 -29.87 75.43
CA LEU A 367 -59.80 -29.79 76.06
C LEU A 367 -59.18 -28.45 75.69
N GLN A 368 -59.03 -27.61 76.71
CA GLN A 368 -58.35 -26.33 76.67
C GLN A 368 -56.90 -26.53 76.19
N PRO A 369 -56.33 -25.62 75.37
CA PRO A 369 -54.90 -25.64 75.11
C PRO A 369 -54.21 -25.18 76.40
N ARG A 370 -53.79 -26.13 77.23
CA ARG A 370 -52.72 -25.84 78.19
C ARG A 370 -51.48 -25.59 77.35
N PHE A 371 -51.20 -24.32 77.09
CA PHE A 371 -49.87 -23.80 76.78
C PHE A 371 -48.95 -24.22 77.93
N VAL A 372 -48.46 -25.46 77.88
CA VAL A 372 -47.35 -25.87 78.72
C VAL A 372 -46.17 -25.16 78.10
N PHE A 373 -45.80 -24.03 78.71
CA PHE A 373 -44.58 -23.29 78.43
C PHE A 373 -43.42 -24.25 78.72
N ASN A 374 -43.10 -25.10 77.74
CA ASN A 374 -42.07 -26.10 77.88
C ASN A 374 -40.78 -25.28 78.05
N LYS A 375 -40.11 -25.40 79.19
CA LYS A 375 -38.90 -24.60 79.49
C LYS A 375 -37.86 -24.71 78.35
N ALA A 376 -37.87 -25.81 77.60
CA ALA A 376 -37.13 -26.03 76.37
C ALA A 376 -37.46 -25.04 75.23
N LEU A 377 -38.73 -24.68 75.01
CA LEU A 377 -39.13 -23.71 73.98
C LEU A 377 -38.74 -22.27 74.36
N LEU A 378 -38.86 -21.91 75.64
CA LEU A 378 -38.36 -20.62 76.15
C LEU A 378 -36.82 -20.54 76.03
N LEU A 379 -36.10 -21.60 76.44
CA LEU A 379 -34.64 -21.68 76.30
C LEU A 379 -34.20 -21.65 74.83
N PHE A 380 -34.94 -22.29 73.93
CA PHE A 380 -34.70 -22.21 72.49
C PHE A 380 -34.90 -20.79 71.96
N MET A 381 -36.00 -20.12 72.32
CA MET A 381 -36.26 -18.73 71.90
C MET A 381 -35.22 -17.75 72.45
N VAL A 382 -34.80 -17.91 73.70
CA VAL A 382 -33.72 -17.11 74.30
C VAL A 382 -32.39 -17.41 73.60
N GLY A 383 -32.09 -18.67 73.30
CA GLY A 383 -30.90 -19.07 72.55
C GLY A 383 -30.85 -18.48 71.15
N VAL A 384 -31.98 -18.47 70.43
CA VAL A 384 -32.11 -17.84 69.10
C VAL A 384 -31.93 -16.32 69.21
N LEU A 385 -32.46 -15.68 70.24
CA LEU A 385 -32.32 -14.24 70.46
C LEU A 385 -30.88 -13.85 70.79
N VAL A 386 -30.19 -14.62 71.64
CA VAL A 386 -28.77 -14.43 71.95
C VAL A 386 -27.91 -14.70 70.72
N ALA A 387 -28.16 -15.77 69.97
CA ALA A 387 -27.45 -16.07 68.74
C ALA A 387 -27.68 -15.00 67.66
N GLY A 388 -28.89 -14.48 67.53
CA GLY A 388 -29.23 -13.36 66.66
C GLY A 388 -28.53 -12.07 67.08
N GLY A 389 -28.50 -11.76 68.37
CA GLY A 389 -27.78 -10.61 68.93
C GLY A 389 -26.26 -10.71 68.70
N LEU A 390 -25.67 -11.88 68.93
CA LEU A 390 -24.26 -12.16 68.63
C LEU A 390 -23.96 -12.08 67.13
N GLY A 391 -24.86 -12.58 66.28
CA GLY A 391 -24.75 -12.47 64.83
C GLY A 391 -24.76 -11.01 64.34
N LEU A 392 -25.69 -10.20 64.85
CA LEU A 392 -25.77 -8.77 64.56
C LEU A 392 -24.54 -8.00 65.09
N PHE A 393 -24.07 -8.32 66.30
CA PHE A 393 -22.86 -7.74 66.88
C PHE A 393 -21.61 -8.10 66.06
N SER A 394 -21.51 -9.37 65.63
CA SER A 394 -20.43 -9.86 64.79
C SER A 394 -20.44 -9.20 63.40
N PHE A 395 -21.62 -9.00 62.81
CA PHE A 395 -21.77 -8.25 61.57
C PHE A 395 -21.33 -6.79 61.73
N TYR A 396 -21.78 -6.12 62.79
CA TYR A 396 -21.41 -4.73 63.08
C TYR A 396 -19.89 -4.54 63.27
N ARG A 397 -19.19 -5.52 63.87
CA ARG A 397 -17.74 -5.43 64.13
C ARG A 397 -16.86 -5.87 62.97
N LEU A 398 -17.25 -6.91 62.23
CA LEU A 398 -16.35 -7.63 61.31
C LEU A 398 -16.70 -7.49 59.83
N ALA A 399 -17.91 -7.06 59.47
CA ALA A 399 -18.30 -6.95 58.07
C ALA A 399 -17.53 -5.83 57.37
N LYS A 400 -16.89 -6.17 56.25
CA LYS A 400 -16.23 -5.26 55.31
C LYS A 400 -16.84 -5.43 53.92
N ALA A 401 -16.95 -4.35 53.16
CA ALA A 401 -17.43 -4.36 51.78
C ALA A 401 -16.39 -3.71 50.86
N GLU A 402 -16.16 -4.35 49.74
CA GLU A 402 -15.30 -3.88 48.65
C GLU A 402 -16.21 -3.57 47.46
N VAL A 403 -16.23 -2.31 47.03
CA VAL A 403 -17.06 -1.81 45.93
C VAL A 403 -16.14 -1.49 44.77
N LYS A 404 -16.19 -2.32 43.73
CA LYS A 404 -15.50 -2.08 42.46
C LYS A 404 -16.45 -1.34 41.53
N ILE A 405 -16.05 -0.14 41.13
CA ILE A 405 -16.78 0.70 40.17
C ILE A 405 -16.08 0.55 38.83
N PHE A 406 -16.79 0.03 37.85
CA PHE A 406 -16.33 -0.11 36.48
C PHE A 406 -16.74 1.13 35.69
N VAL A 407 -15.75 1.80 35.12
CA VAL A 407 -15.93 3.03 34.33
C VAL A 407 -15.48 2.78 32.91
N GLN A 408 -16.17 3.40 31.95
CA GLN A 408 -15.81 3.28 30.55
C GLN A 408 -14.74 4.33 30.23
N PRO A 409 -13.53 3.92 29.78
CA PRO A 409 -12.49 4.88 29.44
C PRO A 409 -12.89 5.69 28.21
N GLN A 410 -12.58 6.98 28.22
CA GLN A 410 -12.67 7.83 27.04
C GLN A 410 -11.38 7.70 26.24
N LYS A 411 -11.50 7.28 24.99
CA LYS A 411 -10.37 7.15 24.07
C LYS A 411 -10.15 8.46 23.33
N VAL A 412 -8.90 8.91 23.26
CA VAL A 412 -8.48 10.06 22.47
C VAL A 412 -7.37 9.61 21.54
N GLU A 413 -7.53 9.94 20.26
CA GLU A 413 -6.53 9.72 19.23
C GLU A 413 -5.91 11.07 18.87
N LYS A 414 -4.57 11.13 18.84
CA LYS A 414 -3.84 12.29 18.34
C LYS A 414 -2.81 11.81 17.33
N GLU A 415 -2.79 12.49 16.19
CA GLU A 415 -1.74 12.37 15.19
C GLU A 415 -0.80 13.57 15.34
N PHE A 416 0.51 13.32 15.43
CA PHE A 416 1.50 14.39 15.52
C PHE A 416 2.72 14.09 14.65
N GLU A 417 3.37 15.17 14.21
CA GLU A 417 4.59 15.11 13.41
C GLU A 417 5.81 15.29 14.29
N PHE A 418 6.84 14.50 14.03
CA PHE A 418 8.12 14.60 14.71
C PHE A 418 9.28 14.36 13.74
N THR A 419 10.45 14.89 14.08
CA THR A 419 11.68 14.73 13.30
C THR A 419 12.59 13.71 13.99
N ALA A 420 12.94 12.62 13.30
CA ALA A 420 13.88 11.63 13.79
C ALA A 420 15.29 11.96 13.29
N SER A 421 16.26 12.15 14.19
CA SER A 421 17.63 12.53 13.83
C SER A 421 18.67 11.71 14.57
N ALA A 422 19.63 11.15 13.83
CA ALA A 422 20.79 10.44 14.38
C ALA A 422 21.84 11.35 15.03
N LYS A 423 21.72 12.68 14.84
CA LYS A 423 22.61 13.68 15.44
C LYS A 423 22.14 14.16 16.82
N THR A 424 20.91 13.81 17.19
CA THR A 424 20.28 14.24 18.43
C THR A 424 20.46 13.14 19.48
N SER A 425 20.92 13.49 20.68
CA SER A 425 21.20 12.53 21.76
C SER A 425 20.08 12.43 22.81
N ALA A 426 19.13 13.36 22.81
CA ALA A 426 18.03 13.43 23.78
C ALA A 426 16.74 13.95 23.13
N VAL A 427 15.60 13.58 23.69
CA VAL A 427 14.28 14.04 23.22
C VAL A 427 14.13 15.54 23.39
N ASP A 428 13.88 16.26 22.29
CA ASP A 428 13.51 17.68 22.31
C ASP A 428 12.01 17.79 22.05
N THR A 429 11.25 18.00 23.13
CA THR A 429 9.79 18.04 23.07
C THR A 429 9.23 19.38 22.60
N GLU A 430 10.04 20.43 22.46
CA GLU A 430 9.59 21.74 21.94
C GLU A 430 9.73 21.79 20.42
N LYS A 431 10.84 21.25 19.91
CA LYS A 431 11.11 21.16 18.46
C LYS A 431 10.58 19.90 17.82
N MET A 432 9.89 19.05 18.59
CA MET A 432 9.37 17.75 18.16
C MET A 432 10.47 16.88 17.53
N MET A 433 11.65 16.80 18.15
CA MET A 433 12.77 15.98 17.67
C MET A 433 13.02 14.76 18.55
N LEU A 434 13.11 13.58 17.93
CA LEU A 434 13.47 12.32 18.59
C LEU A 434 14.88 11.85 18.17
N PRO A 435 15.66 11.30 19.11
CA PRO A 435 16.93 10.66 18.80
C PRO A 435 16.68 9.37 18.01
N ALA A 436 17.24 9.27 16.80
CA ALA A 436 17.21 8.07 15.99
C ALA A 436 18.52 7.30 16.13
N ARG A 437 18.47 6.00 16.38
CA ARG A 437 19.68 5.17 16.52
C ARG A 437 19.91 4.39 15.24
N GLU A 438 21.15 4.38 14.79
CA GLU A 438 21.58 3.60 13.64
C GLU A 438 21.82 2.15 14.04
N MET A 439 21.27 1.22 13.26
CA MET A 439 21.53 -0.21 13.39
C MET A 439 22.16 -0.73 12.10
N PRO A 440 23.47 -1.03 12.09
CA PRO A 440 24.13 -1.64 10.95
C PRO A 440 23.79 -3.12 10.83
N ILE A 441 23.54 -3.55 9.60
CA ILE A 441 23.14 -4.89 9.21
C ILE A 441 24.01 -5.32 8.04
N ASP A 442 24.84 -6.33 8.27
CA ASP A 442 25.71 -6.90 7.25
C ASP A 442 25.07 -8.17 6.70
N VAL A 443 24.75 -8.16 5.40
CA VAL A 443 24.19 -9.30 4.69
C VAL A 443 25.07 -9.71 3.53
N SER A 444 25.05 -10.99 3.21
CA SER A 444 25.77 -11.54 2.06
C SER A 444 24.93 -12.57 1.33
N GLY A 445 25.20 -12.74 0.04
CA GLY A 445 24.46 -13.65 -0.80
C GLY A 445 25.23 -14.00 -2.05
N THR A 446 24.78 -15.07 -2.69
CA THR A 446 25.38 -15.60 -3.91
C THR A 446 24.25 -15.97 -4.85
N LYS A 447 24.35 -15.58 -6.12
CA LYS A 447 23.34 -15.91 -7.13
C LYS A 447 23.99 -16.29 -8.44
N THR A 448 23.46 -17.32 -9.07
CA THR A 448 23.90 -17.81 -10.38
C THR A 448 22.77 -17.62 -11.38
N ALA A 449 23.11 -17.20 -12.59
CA ALA A 449 22.18 -17.08 -13.71
C ALA A 449 22.80 -17.62 -15.00
N ASP A 450 21.93 -18.07 -15.91
CA ASP A 450 22.32 -18.44 -17.27
C ASP A 450 22.66 -17.18 -18.09
N VAL A 451 23.67 -17.30 -18.95
CA VAL A 451 24.15 -16.22 -19.81
C VAL A 451 23.28 -16.17 -21.07
N ASN A 452 22.67 -15.04 -21.42
CA ASN A 452 21.88 -14.96 -22.66
C ASN A 452 22.55 -14.11 -23.74
N GLY A 453 23.66 -13.46 -23.38
CA GLY A 453 24.48 -12.71 -24.31
C GLY A 453 25.02 -13.56 -25.47
N LYS A 454 25.05 -12.94 -26.64
CA LYS A 454 25.59 -13.53 -27.86
C LYS A 454 26.77 -12.71 -28.36
N LYS A 455 27.82 -13.39 -28.79
CA LYS A 455 29.01 -12.78 -29.38
C LYS A 455 29.40 -13.53 -30.64
N ILE A 456 29.65 -12.80 -31.72
CA ILE A 456 30.16 -13.40 -32.96
C ILE A 456 31.68 -13.42 -32.85
N VAL A 457 32.27 -14.61 -33.00
CA VAL A 457 33.73 -14.81 -33.03
C VAL A 457 34.12 -15.49 -34.33
N GLY A 458 35.35 -15.26 -34.76
CA GLY A 458 35.88 -15.80 -36.00
C GLY A 458 37.04 -14.96 -36.53
N ASP A 459 37.43 -15.26 -37.76
CA ASP A 459 38.61 -14.71 -38.40
C ASP A 459 38.23 -13.76 -39.55
N LYS A 460 39.11 -12.80 -39.83
CA LYS A 460 38.97 -11.87 -40.95
C LYS A 460 39.60 -12.47 -42.20
N ALA A 461 38.91 -12.38 -43.33
CA ALA A 461 39.50 -12.79 -44.60
C ALA A 461 40.65 -11.85 -44.99
N SER A 462 41.75 -12.39 -45.50
CA SER A 462 42.87 -11.62 -46.02
C SER A 462 43.37 -12.18 -47.34
N GLY A 463 44.12 -11.39 -48.08
CA GLY A 463 44.81 -11.84 -49.28
C GLY A 463 45.35 -10.71 -50.14
N GLY A 464 46.03 -11.11 -51.23
CA GLY A 464 46.68 -10.17 -52.14
C GLY A 464 45.73 -9.59 -53.18
N ILE A 465 45.90 -8.32 -53.48
CA ILE A 465 45.26 -7.60 -54.58
C ILE A 465 46.31 -6.97 -55.50
N VAL A 466 45.91 -6.71 -56.73
CA VAL A 466 46.67 -5.98 -57.72
C VAL A 466 45.87 -4.76 -58.13
N ILE A 467 46.53 -3.61 -58.07
CA ILE A 467 45.94 -2.30 -58.35
C ILE A 467 46.52 -1.81 -59.67
N TYR A 468 45.64 -1.56 -60.62
CA TYR A 468 45.98 -1.04 -61.95
C TYR A 468 45.56 0.43 -62.07
N ASN A 469 46.50 1.28 -62.48
CA ASN A 469 46.29 2.71 -62.68
C ASN A 469 46.35 3.07 -64.17
N GLY A 470 45.20 3.46 -64.72
CA GLY A 470 45.05 3.94 -66.10
C GLY A 470 45.26 5.45 -66.26
N SER A 471 45.57 6.18 -65.18
CA SER A 471 45.80 7.62 -65.24
C SER A 471 47.25 7.97 -65.58
N GLU A 472 47.47 9.18 -66.08
CA GLU A 472 48.79 9.74 -66.44
C GLU A 472 49.60 10.21 -65.22
N LYS A 473 49.06 10.07 -64.00
CA LYS A 473 49.71 10.49 -62.74
C LYS A 473 49.94 9.31 -61.81
N LEU A 474 51.06 9.36 -61.08
CA LEU A 474 51.32 8.48 -59.94
C LEU A 474 50.17 8.60 -58.93
N ARG A 475 49.67 7.46 -58.43
CA ARG A 475 48.63 7.42 -57.39
C ARG A 475 49.20 6.76 -56.14
N THR A 476 49.09 7.43 -55.00
CA THR A 476 49.47 6.90 -53.69
C THR A 476 48.19 6.55 -52.93
N LEU A 477 48.09 5.31 -52.46
CA LEU A 477 46.99 4.82 -51.63
C LEU A 477 47.52 4.57 -50.23
N THR A 478 46.92 5.23 -49.24
CA THR A 478 47.37 5.16 -47.84
C THR A 478 46.91 3.87 -47.17
N LYS A 479 47.69 3.39 -46.20
CA LYS A 479 47.25 2.32 -45.27
C LYS A 479 45.92 2.69 -44.61
N GLY A 480 45.05 1.71 -44.41
CA GLY A 480 43.72 1.92 -43.82
C GLY A 480 42.64 2.33 -44.82
N LEU A 481 42.97 2.49 -46.10
CA LEU A 481 42.00 2.86 -47.14
C LEU A 481 40.98 1.74 -47.38
N ILE A 482 39.70 2.13 -47.47
CA ILE A 482 38.58 1.19 -47.67
C ILE A 482 38.43 0.86 -49.16
N ILE A 483 38.48 -0.43 -49.47
CA ILE A 483 38.28 -1.02 -50.78
C ILE A 483 36.99 -1.86 -50.73
N LYS A 484 36.06 -1.58 -51.66
CA LYS A 484 34.78 -2.28 -51.77
C LYS A 484 34.92 -3.47 -52.71
N GLY A 485 34.65 -4.66 -52.20
CA GLY A 485 34.54 -5.88 -52.98
C GLY A 485 33.14 -6.13 -53.52
N PRO A 486 32.92 -7.32 -54.12
CA PRO A 486 31.60 -7.80 -54.47
C PRO A 486 30.62 -7.67 -53.30
N ASN A 487 29.34 -7.43 -53.60
CA ASN A 487 28.27 -7.23 -52.60
C ASN A 487 28.52 -6.08 -51.61
N ASN A 488 29.32 -5.08 -51.99
CA ASN A 488 29.65 -3.90 -51.18
C ASN A 488 30.41 -4.24 -49.87
N LEU A 489 31.07 -5.40 -49.82
CA LEU A 489 31.89 -5.83 -48.69
C LEU A 489 33.14 -4.95 -48.57
N LYS A 490 33.45 -4.51 -47.35
CA LYS A 490 34.55 -3.58 -47.09
C LYS A 490 35.83 -4.31 -46.69
N PHE A 491 36.91 -4.04 -47.42
CA PHE A 491 38.27 -4.47 -47.13
C PHE A 491 39.13 -3.24 -46.83
N VAL A 492 40.16 -3.41 -46.01
CA VAL A 492 41.07 -2.36 -45.57
C VAL A 492 42.45 -2.66 -46.12
N LEU A 493 43.09 -1.65 -46.70
CA LEU A 493 44.46 -1.77 -47.22
C LEU A 493 45.46 -1.87 -46.08
N ASP A 494 46.28 -2.93 -46.08
CA ASP A 494 47.19 -3.22 -44.97
C ASP A 494 48.41 -2.29 -44.92
N ASP A 495 48.86 -1.78 -46.08
CA ASP A 495 50.05 -0.94 -46.22
C ASP A 495 49.87 0.16 -47.28
N GLU A 496 50.69 1.22 -47.22
CA GLU A 496 50.69 2.26 -48.25
C GLU A 496 51.27 1.72 -49.57
N VAL A 497 50.57 1.96 -50.68
CA VAL A 497 50.99 1.49 -52.01
C VAL A 497 50.99 2.63 -53.02
N LYS A 498 52.12 2.76 -53.74
CA LYS A 498 52.31 3.72 -54.84
C LYS A 498 52.18 3.00 -56.18
N VAL A 499 51.20 3.42 -56.98
CA VAL A 499 50.90 2.85 -58.29
C VAL A 499 51.33 3.82 -59.38
N ALA A 500 52.29 3.38 -60.21
CA ALA A 500 52.82 4.14 -61.34
C ALA A 500 51.71 4.57 -62.33
N SER A 501 51.97 5.59 -63.14
CA SER A 501 51.07 6.01 -64.23
C SER A 501 51.08 5.02 -65.40
N LYS A 502 50.10 5.10 -66.31
CA LYS A 502 50.15 4.33 -67.57
C LYS A 502 51.34 4.74 -68.44
N THR A 503 51.91 3.79 -69.17
CA THR A 503 53.05 3.98 -70.09
C THR A 503 52.74 3.37 -71.46
N ALA A 504 53.20 3.98 -72.55
CA ALA A 504 53.04 3.40 -73.89
C ALA A 504 54.00 2.23 -74.09
N ASP A 505 53.49 1.06 -74.49
CA ASP A 505 54.32 -0.04 -74.97
C ASP A 505 54.64 0.18 -76.45
N LEU A 506 55.84 0.68 -76.71
CA LEU A 506 56.34 0.99 -78.05
C LEU A 506 56.69 -0.26 -78.88
N ASN A 507 56.64 -1.45 -78.29
CA ASN A 507 56.94 -2.72 -78.97
C ASN A 507 55.71 -3.39 -79.60
N ALA A 508 54.49 -2.92 -79.29
CA ALA A 508 53.26 -3.38 -79.93
C ALA A 508 52.96 -2.53 -81.18
N VAL A 509 52.48 -3.15 -82.27
CA VAL A 509 52.07 -2.44 -83.50
C VAL A 509 50.59 -2.72 -83.77
N PRO A 510 49.69 -1.72 -83.64
CA PRO A 510 49.94 -0.35 -83.18
C PRO A 510 50.29 -0.27 -81.67
N PRO A 511 50.95 0.82 -81.20
CA PRO A 511 51.32 0.98 -79.80
C PRO A 511 50.12 0.85 -78.85
N VAL A 512 50.27 0.08 -77.78
CA VAL A 512 49.21 -0.17 -76.80
C VAL A 512 49.57 0.49 -75.46
N GLU A 513 48.61 1.13 -74.81
CA GLU A 513 48.81 1.69 -73.47
C GLU A 513 48.87 0.57 -72.42
N LYS A 514 49.98 0.49 -71.67
CA LYS A 514 50.14 -0.42 -70.53
C LYS A 514 49.83 0.33 -69.22
N TRP A 515 48.89 -0.18 -68.44
CA TRP A 515 48.52 0.41 -67.15
C TRP A 515 49.63 0.17 -66.11
N GLY A 516 49.82 1.12 -65.19
CA GLY A 516 50.72 0.92 -64.06
C GLY A 516 50.16 -0.12 -63.10
N GLU A 517 51.01 -1.00 -62.56
CA GLU A 517 50.61 -2.11 -61.69
C GLU A 517 51.34 -2.06 -60.35
N ALA A 518 50.62 -2.30 -59.25
CA ALA A 518 51.22 -2.52 -57.93
C ALA A 518 50.48 -3.62 -57.16
N LYS A 519 51.23 -4.45 -56.42
CA LYS A 519 50.68 -5.48 -55.54
C LYS A 519 50.48 -4.91 -54.14
N ALA A 520 49.37 -5.28 -53.49
CA ALA A 520 49.05 -4.89 -52.12
C ALA A 520 48.35 -6.03 -51.38
N SER A 521 48.28 -5.93 -50.06
CA SER A 521 47.50 -6.84 -49.21
C SER A 521 46.30 -6.11 -48.62
N VAL A 522 45.19 -6.83 -48.48
CA VAL A 522 43.98 -6.33 -47.83
C VAL A 522 43.46 -7.31 -46.79
N THR A 523 42.90 -6.76 -45.74
CA THR A 523 42.18 -7.49 -44.69
C THR A 523 40.73 -7.04 -44.63
N ALA A 524 39.79 -7.95 -44.44
CA ALA A 524 38.38 -7.62 -44.26
C ALA A 524 38.17 -6.66 -43.08
N SER A 525 37.20 -5.75 -43.22
CA SER A 525 36.84 -4.84 -42.11
C SER A 525 36.24 -5.59 -40.92
N GLU A 526 35.40 -6.59 -41.17
CA GLU A 526 34.71 -7.42 -40.18
C GLU A 526 35.05 -8.91 -40.37
N ILE A 527 34.77 -9.72 -39.36
CA ILE A 527 34.91 -11.18 -39.42
C ILE A 527 33.77 -11.79 -40.25
N GLY A 528 34.02 -12.92 -40.89
CA GLY A 528 32.95 -13.68 -41.53
C GLY A 528 33.30 -14.35 -42.86
N ALA A 529 32.65 -15.49 -43.11
CA ALA A 529 32.86 -16.28 -44.31
C ALA A 529 32.45 -15.55 -45.60
N GLN A 530 31.54 -14.58 -45.52
CA GLN A 530 31.12 -13.75 -46.64
C GLN A 530 32.26 -12.90 -47.22
N TYR A 531 33.31 -12.62 -46.43
CA TYR A 531 34.50 -11.89 -46.90
C TYR A 531 35.48 -12.76 -47.69
N ASN A 532 35.23 -14.08 -47.79
CA ASN A 532 36.00 -14.96 -48.66
C ASN A 532 35.54 -14.78 -50.11
N ILE A 533 36.28 -13.97 -50.89
CA ILE A 533 35.94 -13.68 -52.29
C ILE A 533 36.79 -14.53 -53.24
N ALA A 534 36.15 -15.03 -54.29
CA ALA A 534 36.81 -15.83 -55.32
C ALA A 534 37.91 -15.04 -56.04
N ALA A 535 38.90 -15.75 -56.59
CA ALA A 535 39.94 -15.16 -57.42
C ALA A 535 39.35 -14.40 -58.62
N SER A 536 40.08 -13.41 -59.12
CA SER A 536 39.70 -12.54 -60.25
C SER A 536 38.44 -11.69 -60.06
N SER A 537 38.03 -11.47 -58.80
CA SER A 537 36.97 -10.52 -58.46
C SER A 537 37.45 -9.08 -58.68
N ILE A 538 36.52 -8.22 -59.10
CA ILE A 538 36.78 -6.78 -59.28
C ILE A 538 36.43 -6.06 -57.99
N LEU A 539 37.36 -5.26 -57.49
CA LEU A 539 37.23 -4.41 -56.33
C LEU A 539 37.24 -2.94 -56.78
N SER A 540 36.57 -2.07 -56.02
CA SER A 540 36.48 -0.64 -56.30
C SER A 540 36.83 0.22 -55.09
N LEU A 541 37.22 1.47 -55.35
CA LEU A 541 37.50 2.47 -54.33
C LEU A 541 36.34 3.46 -54.28
N GLU A 542 35.87 3.78 -53.08
CA GLU A 542 34.75 4.70 -52.87
C GLU A 542 35.06 6.14 -53.34
N SER A 543 36.35 6.50 -53.43
CA SER A 543 36.83 7.85 -53.75
C SER A 543 37.52 7.98 -55.13
N ALA A 544 37.69 6.91 -55.90
CA ALA A 544 38.45 6.97 -57.16
C ALA A 544 37.53 6.87 -58.40
N GLY A 545 37.28 8.02 -59.04
CA GLY A 545 36.61 8.07 -60.34
C GLY A 545 37.40 7.29 -61.41
N GLY A 546 36.77 6.26 -61.98
CA GLY A 546 36.96 5.67 -63.33
C GLY A 546 38.34 5.15 -63.78
N ALA A 547 39.45 5.55 -63.17
CA ALA A 547 40.81 5.35 -63.69
C ALA A 547 41.66 4.33 -62.91
N LEU A 548 41.09 3.69 -61.88
CA LEU A 548 41.74 2.65 -61.07
C LEU A 548 40.91 1.37 -61.15
N LEU A 549 41.57 0.24 -61.44
CA LEU A 549 40.97 -1.09 -61.48
C LEU A 549 41.69 -1.98 -60.48
N ILE A 550 40.98 -2.57 -59.53
CA ILE A 550 41.56 -3.46 -58.52
C ILE A 550 41.03 -4.87 -58.76
N LYS A 551 41.94 -5.85 -58.76
CA LYS A 551 41.60 -7.26 -58.88
C LYS A 551 42.37 -8.08 -57.86
N ASN A 552 41.77 -9.16 -57.36
CA ASN A 552 42.49 -10.14 -56.56
C ASN A 552 42.98 -11.29 -57.46
N PRO A 553 44.29 -11.49 -57.67
CA PRO A 553 44.78 -12.60 -58.49
C PRO A 553 44.46 -13.96 -57.87
N ASN A 554 44.48 -14.05 -56.54
CA ASN A 554 44.10 -15.23 -55.76
C ASN A 554 42.85 -14.94 -54.92
N ALA A 555 42.15 -15.97 -54.48
CA ALA A 555 41.01 -15.81 -53.58
C ALA A 555 41.43 -15.13 -52.26
N LEU A 556 40.60 -14.23 -51.74
CA LEU A 556 40.76 -13.78 -50.35
C LEU A 556 40.10 -14.84 -49.46
N SER A 557 40.81 -15.29 -48.43
CA SER A 557 40.41 -16.46 -47.65
C SER A 557 40.75 -16.27 -46.17
N GLY A 558 40.32 -17.22 -45.34
CA GLY A 558 40.53 -17.18 -43.89
C GLY A 558 39.42 -16.44 -43.13
N GLY A 559 38.39 -15.93 -43.81
CA GLY A 559 37.21 -15.38 -43.16
C GLY A 559 36.34 -16.49 -42.55
N SER A 560 36.01 -16.37 -41.27
CA SER A 560 35.11 -17.28 -40.55
C SER A 560 34.23 -16.50 -39.59
N SER A 561 33.03 -17.01 -39.30
CA SER A 561 32.17 -16.47 -38.23
C SER A 561 31.35 -17.59 -37.62
N ARG A 562 31.26 -17.57 -36.29
CA ARG A 562 30.33 -18.40 -35.52
C ARG A 562 29.78 -17.59 -34.36
N GLU A 563 28.52 -17.82 -34.04
CA GLU A 563 27.87 -17.23 -32.87
C GLU A 563 28.16 -18.11 -31.66
N ILE A 564 28.64 -17.50 -30.58
CA ILE A 564 28.84 -18.15 -29.28
C ILE A 564 28.02 -17.42 -28.21
N GLN A 565 27.66 -18.16 -27.17
CA GLN A 565 27.08 -17.61 -25.96
C GLN A 565 28.21 -16.99 -25.12
N ALA A 566 28.05 -15.73 -24.74
CA ALA A 566 29.07 -15.01 -23.98
C ALA A 566 28.43 -13.99 -23.05
N VAL A 567 29.07 -13.76 -21.89
CA VAL A 567 28.54 -12.87 -20.84
C VAL A 567 28.28 -11.48 -21.42
N SER A 568 27.04 -11.00 -21.39
CA SER A 568 26.75 -9.61 -21.75
C SER A 568 26.80 -8.69 -20.52
N LYS A 569 26.74 -7.38 -20.78
CA LYS A 569 26.59 -6.39 -19.70
C LYS A 569 25.20 -6.50 -19.06
N GLU A 570 24.16 -6.71 -19.88
CA GLU A 570 22.79 -6.88 -19.38
C GLU A 570 22.67 -8.08 -18.44
N ASP A 571 23.35 -9.20 -18.73
CA ASP A 571 23.36 -10.39 -17.86
C ASP A 571 23.90 -10.06 -16.45
N ARG A 572 24.98 -9.27 -16.37
CA ARG A 572 25.57 -8.85 -15.07
C ARG A 572 24.68 -7.85 -14.33
N ASP A 573 24.14 -6.86 -15.04
CA ASP A 573 23.29 -5.82 -14.46
C ASP A 573 21.99 -6.43 -13.91
N ASN A 574 21.38 -7.37 -14.64
CA ASN A 574 20.20 -8.11 -14.20
C ASN A 574 20.49 -8.99 -12.98
N LEU A 575 21.62 -9.72 -12.97
CA LEU A 575 22.02 -10.57 -11.85
C LEU A 575 22.28 -9.75 -10.58
N GLN A 576 22.93 -8.59 -10.72
CA GLN A 576 23.20 -7.66 -9.62
C GLN A 576 21.92 -7.04 -9.06
N ALA A 577 21.01 -6.59 -9.92
CA ALA A 577 19.71 -6.07 -9.48
C ALA A 577 18.89 -7.14 -8.73
N ALA A 578 18.90 -8.37 -9.25
CA ALA A 578 18.16 -9.47 -8.66
C ALA A 578 18.73 -9.93 -7.30
N LEU A 579 20.05 -10.02 -7.15
CA LEU A 579 20.67 -10.37 -5.86
C LEU A 579 20.56 -9.23 -4.85
N PHE A 580 20.68 -7.97 -5.29
CA PHE A 580 20.53 -6.82 -4.40
C PHE A 580 19.13 -6.76 -3.77
N SER A 581 18.06 -7.04 -4.53
CA SER A 581 16.70 -7.13 -4.00
C SER A 581 16.57 -8.20 -2.91
N GLU A 582 17.18 -9.38 -3.11
CA GLU A 582 17.19 -10.45 -2.09
C GLU A 582 17.99 -10.05 -0.84
N LEU A 583 19.07 -9.29 -0.99
CA LEU A 583 19.84 -8.78 0.15
C LEU A 583 19.06 -7.73 0.94
N GLN A 584 18.23 -6.89 0.28
CA GLN A 584 17.35 -5.96 0.99
C GLN A 584 16.30 -6.70 1.82
N GLU A 585 15.65 -7.73 1.25
CA GLU A 585 14.69 -8.56 1.99
C GLU A 585 15.34 -9.26 3.20
N LYS A 586 16.54 -9.83 3.02
CA LYS A 586 17.32 -10.41 4.13
C LYS A 586 17.69 -9.38 5.20
N ALA A 587 18.02 -8.16 4.80
CA ALA A 587 18.32 -7.10 5.74
C ALA A 587 17.08 -6.75 6.58
N ASP A 588 15.90 -6.64 5.97
CA ASP A 588 14.64 -6.39 6.71
C ASP A 588 14.28 -7.51 7.70
N GLU A 589 14.57 -8.77 7.35
CA GLU A 589 14.42 -9.91 8.26
C GLU A 589 15.41 -9.85 9.43
N GLU A 590 16.68 -9.54 9.17
CA GLU A 590 17.69 -9.38 10.22
C GLU A 590 17.37 -8.23 11.17
N VAL A 591 16.83 -7.12 10.64
CA VAL A 591 16.37 -5.98 11.42
C VAL A 591 15.29 -6.42 12.42
N LYS A 592 14.28 -7.16 11.97
CA LYS A 592 13.20 -7.67 12.84
C LYS A 592 13.71 -8.60 13.93
N ASN A 593 14.77 -9.37 13.66
CA ASN A 593 15.37 -10.30 14.61
C ASN A 593 16.28 -9.62 15.64
N LYS A 594 16.97 -8.53 15.26
CA LYS A 594 17.89 -7.79 16.13
C LYS A 594 17.22 -6.68 16.94
N LEU A 595 16.10 -6.12 16.44
CA LEU A 595 15.36 -5.07 17.12
C LEU A 595 14.70 -5.61 18.40
N SER A 596 14.78 -4.83 19.48
CA SER A 596 14.04 -5.13 20.70
C SER A 596 12.53 -5.11 20.41
N PRO A 597 11.71 -6.05 20.93
CA PRO A 597 10.27 -6.08 20.70
C PRO A 597 9.50 -4.81 21.12
N LYS A 598 10.18 -3.93 21.86
CA LYS A 598 9.66 -2.68 22.42
C LYS A 598 10.08 -1.45 21.63
N ASP A 599 11.16 -1.56 20.85
CA ASP A 599 11.69 -0.43 20.10
C ASP A 599 10.95 -0.30 18.76
N TYR A 600 10.97 0.91 18.24
CA TYR A 600 10.16 1.32 17.10
C TYR A 600 11.02 1.46 15.85
N LEU A 601 10.78 0.61 14.85
CA LEU A 601 11.50 0.65 13.58
C LEU A 601 11.02 1.81 12.70
N LEU A 602 11.96 2.48 12.02
CA LEU A 602 11.64 3.41 10.93
C LEU A 602 11.89 2.70 9.59
N PRO A 603 10.89 2.02 8.99
CA PRO A 603 11.10 1.15 7.83
C PRO A 603 11.65 1.91 6.61
N ASP A 604 11.20 3.16 6.39
CA ASP A 604 11.62 3.99 5.25
C ASP A 604 13.07 4.52 5.35
N SER A 605 13.75 4.23 6.46
CA SER A 605 15.09 4.74 6.75
C SER A 605 16.22 3.83 6.28
N LEU A 606 15.92 2.63 5.76
CA LEU A 606 16.91 1.67 5.29
C LEU A 606 17.78 2.29 4.18
N LYS A 607 19.09 2.32 4.41
CA LYS A 607 20.08 2.89 3.48
C LYS A 607 21.26 1.95 3.33
N LEU A 608 21.71 1.79 2.09
CA LEU A 608 22.95 1.09 1.76
C LEU A 608 24.14 1.99 2.08
N ILE A 609 25.08 1.51 2.90
CA ILE A 609 26.33 2.22 3.22
C ILE A 609 27.48 1.69 2.38
N ASN A 610 27.60 0.37 2.29
CA ASN A 610 28.69 -0.28 1.58
C ASN A 610 28.17 -1.47 0.79
N LYS A 611 28.76 -1.70 -0.38
CA LYS A 611 28.45 -2.81 -1.27
C LYS A 611 29.73 -3.29 -1.95
N GLY A 612 29.94 -4.60 -1.95
CA GLY A 612 31.06 -5.25 -2.62
C GLY A 612 30.56 -6.39 -3.51
N ASP A 613 30.95 -6.35 -4.77
CA ASP A 613 30.50 -7.27 -5.81
C ASP A 613 31.69 -8.08 -6.33
N GLN A 614 31.52 -9.40 -6.41
CA GLN A 614 32.52 -10.31 -6.95
C GLN A 614 31.87 -11.27 -7.95
N PHE A 615 32.20 -11.08 -9.22
CA PHE A 615 31.78 -12.00 -10.29
C PHE A 615 32.86 -13.04 -10.56
N ASN A 616 32.43 -14.24 -10.96
CA ASN A 616 33.34 -15.31 -11.37
C ASN A 616 33.84 -15.18 -12.83
N HIS A 617 33.17 -14.37 -13.67
CA HIS A 617 33.49 -14.17 -15.09
C HIS A 617 33.35 -12.70 -15.53
N GLU A 618 34.05 -12.33 -16.60
CA GLU A 618 34.03 -10.99 -17.20
C GLU A 618 33.11 -10.89 -18.41
N VAL A 619 32.81 -9.66 -18.84
CA VAL A 619 31.96 -9.43 -20.03
C VAL A 619 32.70 -9.91 -21.28
N GLY A 620 32.04 -10.77 -22.05
CA GLY A 620 32.57 -11.35 -23.28
C GLY A 620 33.27 -12.70 -23.11
N ASP A 621 33.31 -13.25 -21.90
CA ASP A 621 33.76 -14.63 -21.63
C ASP A 621 32.75 -15.65 -22.19
N GLU A 622 33.27 -16.72 -22.81
CA GLU A 622 32.47 -17.82 -23.39
C GLU A 622 32.10 -18.84 -22.31
N VAL A 623 31.00 -18.59 -21.60
CA VAL A 623 30.46 -19.47 -20.55
C VAL A 623 28.94 -19.52 -20.61
N SER A 624 28.35 -20.61 -20.15
CA SER A 624 26.90 -20.79 -20.10
C SER A 624 26.24 -20.14 -18.88
N THR A 625 27.00 -19.89 -17.81
CA THR A 625 26.49 -19.39 -16.52
C THR A 625 27.45 -18.39 -15.89
N ILE A 626 26.90 -17.41 -15.18
CA ILE A 626 27.64 -16.43 -14.40
C ILE A 626 27.16 -16.43 -12.95
N THR A 627 28.08 -16.29 -12.00
CA THR A 627 27.81 -16.24 -10.57
C THR A 627 28.32 -14.93 -9.99
N LEU A 628 27.49 -14.32 -9.14
CA LEU A 628 27.78 -13.11 -8.39
C LEU A 628 27.73 -13.44 -6.90
N GLU A 629 28.79 -13.10 -6.18
CA GLU A 629 28.80 -12.97 -4.72
C GLU A 629 28.72 -11.49 -4.36
N GLU A 630 27.76 -11.14 -3.50
CA GLU A 630 27.54 -9.75 -3.09
C GLU A 630 27.51 -9.66 -1.56
N LYS A 631 28.19 -8.65 -1.03
CA LYS A 631 28.18 -8.27 0.40
C LYS A 631 27.68 -6.85 0.52
N ALA A 632 26.64 -6.64 1.30
CA ALA A 632 26.02 -5.33 1.49
C ALA A 632 25.88 -5.02 2.98
N THR A 633 26.25 -3.80 3.36
CA THR A 633 26.01 -3.24 4.69
C THR A 633 24.90 -2.21 4.59
N PHE A 634 23.76 -2.52 5.22
CA PHE A 634 22.63 -1.61 5.36
C PHE A 634 22.65 -0.96 6.74
N VAL A 635 22.15 0.26 6.84
CA VAL A 635 21.80 0.89 8.12
C VAL A 635 20.34 1.27 8.10
N VAL A 636 19.66 0.94 9.18
CA VAL A 636 18.29 1.36 9.45
C VAL A 636 18.26 2.17 10.75
N LEU A 637 17.32 3.11 10.82
CA LEU A 637 17.05 3.90 12.01
C LEU A 637 15.93 3.27 12.84
N TYR A 638 16.09 3.31 14.16
CA TYR A 638 15.02 2.96 15.11
C TYR A 638 14.95 3.99 16.24
N LEU A 639 13.79 4.06 16.89
CA LEU A 639 13.53 4.88 18.06
C LEU A 639 13.37 3.97 19.28
N GLN A 640 13.84 4.43 20.44
CA GLN A 640 13.62 3.70 21.68
C GLN A 640 12.21 3.95 22.22
N GLU A 641 11.62 2.92 22.82
CA GLU A 641 10.28 3.00 23.46
C GLU A 641 10.19 4.20 24.43
N ALA A 642 11.20 4.35 25.29
CA ALA A 642 11.22 5.36 26.34
C ALA A 642 11.24 6.80 25.80
N ASP A 643 11.99 7.02 24.72
CA ASP A 643 12.13 8.33 24.09
C ASP A 643 10.83 8.73 23.38
N PHE A 644 10.25 7.79 22.62
CA PHE A 644 8.97 8.00 21.93
C PHE A 644 7.83 8.24 22.94
N LYS A 645 7.77 7.43 23.99
CA LYS A 645 6.76 7.56 25.05
C LYS A 645 6.80 8.92 25.73
N THR A 646 7.99 9.47 25.99
CA THR A 646 8.13 10.81 26.58
C THR A 646 7.51 11.89 25.68
N MET A 647 7.65 11.77 24.36
CA MET A 647 7.06 12.70 23.39
C MET A 647 5.54 12.49 23.23
N ALA A 648 5.09 11.23 23.15
CA ALA A 648 3.68 10.88 23.09
C ALA A 648 2.93 11.34 24.35
N ASP A 649 3.55 11.17 25.53
CA ASP A 649 3.01 11.57 26.82
C ASP A 649 2.72 13.07 26.87
N LYS A 650 3.66 13.92 26.41
CA LYS A 650 3.45 15.38 26.34
C LYS A 650 2.28 15.73 25.42
N ASN A 651 2.26 15.16 24.22
CA ASN A 651 1.26 15.47 23.20
C ASN A 651 -0.16 15.05 23.58
N ILE A 652 -0.32 13.94 24.30
CA ILE A 652 -1.63 13.45 24.78
C ILE A 652 -2.08 14.17 26.05
N SER A 653 -1.17 14.57 26.94
CA SER A 653 -1.54 15.17 28.24
C SER A 653 -2.22 16.53 28.08
N GLU A 654 -1.99 17.24 26.98
CA GLU A 654 -2.69 18.48 26.62
C GLU A 654 -4.16 18.27 26.24
N LEU A 655 -4.56 17.03 25.90
CA LEU A 655 -5.91 16.70 25.45
C LEU A 655 -6.76 16.01 26.53
N ILE A 656 -6.32 16.05 27.80
CA ILE A 656 -7.08 15.46 28.91
C ILE A 656 -8.39 16.26 29.12
N PRO A 657 -9.57 15.65 28.96
CA PRO A 657 -10.82 16.34 29.23
C PRO A 657 -10.97 16.67 30.73
N GLU A 658 -11.65 17.77 31.06
CA GLU A 658 -11.90 18.13 32.45
C GLU A 658 -12.61 17.00 33.22
N GLY A 659 -12.10 16.67 34.40
CA GLY A 659 -12.63 15.60 35.23
C GLY A 659 -12.20 14.18 34.83
N TYR A 660 -11.15 14.02 34.02
CA TYR A 660 -10.53 12.74 33.69
C TYR A 660 -9.05 12.68 34.13
N GLN A 661 -8.55 11.47 34.34
CA GLN A 661 -7.17 11.15 34.66
C GLN A 661 -6.61 10.15 33.64
N LYS A 662 -5.31 10.27 33.37
CA LYS A 662 -4.56 9.44 32.44
C LYS A 662 -4.30 8.03 33.00
N GLU A 663 -4.58 7.01 32.18
CA GLU A 663 -4.13 5.63 32.38
C GLU A 663 -2.84 5.35 31.56
N PRO A 664 -2.15 4.21 31.76
CA PRO A 664 -1.00 3.85 30.92
C PRO A 664 -1.43 3.82 29.44
N ILE A 665 -0.70 4.59 28.62
CA ILE A 665 -0.95 4.70 27.18
C ILE A 665 -0.79 3.31 26.54
N LYS A 666 -1.76 2.93 25.71
CA LYS A 666 -1.60 1.85 24.74
C LYS A 666 -1.15 2.49 23.42
N GLU A 667 0.10 2.24 23.07
CA GLU A 667 0.72 2.82 21.88
C GLU A 667 0.51 1.86 20.70
N GLU A 668 -0.17 2.32 19.65
CA GLU A 668 -0.11 1.67 18.33
C GLU A 668 0.76 2.55 17.45
N SER A 669 1.97 2.09 17.17
CA SER A 669 2.96 2.88 16.46
C SER A 669 3.01 2.49 14.98
N ASN A 670 2.33 3.27 14.13
CA ASN A 670 2.60 3.27 12.71
C ASN A 670 3.33 4.56 12.35
N PHE A 671 4.57 4.42 11.88
CA PHE A 671 5.40 5.53 11.43
C PHE A 671 5.32 5.62 9.91
N THR A 672 4.95 6.78 9.40
CA THR A 672 4.98 7.07 7.97
C THR A 672 5.95 8.22 7.71
N LEU A 673 6.88 8.03 6.78
CA LEU A 673 7.80 9.09 6.39
C LEU A 673 7.08 10.16 5.56
N ARG A 674 7.10 11.41 6.02
CA ARG A 674 6.51 12.56 5.32
C ARG A 674 7.53 13.29 4.45
N ASP A 675 8.74 13.51 4.99
CA ASP A 675 9.83 14.21 4.30
C ASP A 675 11.17 13.49 4.52
N LYS A 676 11.72 12.93 3.44
CA LYS A 676 12.98 12.18 3.43
C LYS A 676 14.21 13.06 3.68
N VAL A 677 14.15 14.35 3.35
CA VAL A 677 15.27 15.30 3.52
C VAL A 677 15.38 15.76 4.96
N LYS A 678 14.24 16.01 5.61
CA LYS A 678 14.18 16.45 7.00
C LYS A 678 14.13 15.30 8.01
N GLY A 679 13.80 14.08 7.59
CA GLY A 679 13.58 12.96 8.51
C GLY A 679 12.31 13.14 9.32
N ALA A 680 11.28 13.75 8.73
CA ALA A 680 10.00 14.01 9.38
C ALA A 680 9.05 12.82 9.22
N TYR A 681 8.51 12.35 10.35
CA TYR A 681 7.61 11.23 10.46
C TYR A 681 6.32 11.65 11.15
N THR A 682 5.24 10.95 10.84
CA THR A 682 3.96 11.10 11.53
C THR A 682 3.73 9.89 12.42
N ALA A 683 3.28 10.12 13.65
CA ALA A 683 2.86 9.07 14.58
C ALA A 683 1.42 9.30 15.04
N LYS A 684 0.67 8.21 15.14
CA LYS A 684 -0.64 8.17 15.79
C LYS A 684 -0.49 7.57 17.18
N VAL A 685 -1.11 8.20 18.16
CA VAL A 685 -1.06 7.74 19.55
C VAL A 685 -2.46 7.73 20.16
N PHE A 686 -2.75 6.69 20.94
CA PHE A 686 -4.04 6.47 21.59
C PHE A 686 -3.91 6.64 23.10
N GLY A 687 -4.58 7.64 23.65
CA GLY A 687 -4.73 7.82 25.09
C GLY A 687 -6.06 7.25 25.59
N GLU A 688 -6.02 6.48 26.67
CA GLU A 688 -7.22 6.09 27.43
C GLU A 688 -7.30 6.93 28.71
N PHE A 689 -8.42 7.62 28.91
CA PHE A 689 -8.67 8.49 30.05
C PHE A 689 -9.83 7.98 30.89
N ILE A 690 -9.60 7.87 32.20
CA ILE A 690 -10.60 7.44 33.17
C ILE A 690 -11.25 8.65 33.86
N PRO A 691 -12.58 8.68 34.04
CA PRO A 691 -13.23 9.75 34.80
C PRO A 691 -12.77 9.77 36.26
N VAL A 692 -12.38 10.94 36.74
CA VAL A 692 -12.10 11.21 38.16
C VAL A 692 -13.42 11.28 38.91
N LEU A 693 -13.71 10.23 39.68
CA LEU A 693 -14.89 10.18 40.53
C LEU A 693 -14.53 10.61 41.96
N GLU A 694 -15.29 11.55 42.52
CA GLU A 694 -15.18 11.90 43.93
C GLU A 694 -15.75 10.77 44.80
N THR A 695 -14.88 9.84 45.19
CA THR A 695 -15.24 8.63 45.95
C THR A 695 -15.33 8.85 47.47
N SER A 696 -14.95 10.04 47.96
CA SER A 696 -14.91 10.38 49.39
C SER A 696 -16.29 10.29 50.08
N GLU A 697 -17.36 10.59 49.35
CA GLU A 697 -18.73 10.54 49.87
C GLU A 697 -19.43 9.19 49.67
N VAL A 698 -18.89 8.33 48.81
CA VAL A 698 -19.51 7.05 48.43
C VAL A 698 -19.69 6.12 49.65
N PRO A 699 -18.70 5.91 50.53
CA PRO A 699 -18.89 5.12 51.76
C PRO A 699 -19.99 5.65 52.68
N LYS A 700 -20.14 6.98 52.79
CA LYS A 700 -21.20 7.63 53.59
C LYS A 700 -22.58 7.35 53.03
N ARG A 701 -22.72 7.40 51.71
CA ARG A 701 -24.00 7.19 51.01
C ARG A 701 -24.40 5.72 50.89
N LEU A 702 -23.46 4.78 51.04
CA LEU A 702 -23.70 3.33 50.97
C LEU A 702 -23.91 2.67 52.35
N ALA A 703 -23.36 3.23 53.43
CA ALA A 703 -23.47 2.67 54.77
C ALA A 703 -24.93 2.36 55.17
N ALA A 704 -25.12 1.17 55.75
CA ALA A 704 -26.42 0.65 56.19
C ALA A 704 -27.53 0.54 55.11
N LYS A 705 -27.22 0.74 53.82
CA LYS A 705 -28.19 0.52 52.72
C LYS A 705 -28.13 -0.93 52.23
N SER A 706 -29.20 -1.37 51.57
CA SER A 706 -29.19 -2.66 50.85
C SER A 706 -28.26 -2.59 49.63
N ILE A 707 -27.67 -3.72 49.26
CA ILE A 707 -26.77 -3.83 48.09
C ILE A 707 -27.48 -3.33 46.83
N ALA A 708 -28.73 -3.78 46.59
CA ALA A 708 -29.51 -3.35 45.43
C ALA A 708 -29.80 -1.84 45.40
N LYS A 709 -29.97 -1.19 46.56
CA LYS A 709 -30.15 0.27 46.62
C LYS A 709 -28.83 1.00 46.40
N GLY A 710 -27.72 0.47 46.91
CA GLY A 710 -26.39 1.02 46.66
C GLY A 710 -25.94 0.90 45.20
N GLU A 711 -26.17 -0.26 44.57
CA GLU A 711 -25.90 -0.46 43.14
C GLU A 711 -26.71 0.51 42.27
N LYS A 712 -28.01 0.72 42.57
CA LYS A 712 -28.82 1.72 41.87
C LYS A 712 -28.29 3.14 42.06
N LEU A 713 -27.81 3.50 43.25
CA LEU A 713 -27.23 4.82 43.50
C LEU A 713 -25.92 5.05 42.73
N LEU A 714 -25.11 4.00 42.58
CA LEU A 714 -23.83 4.07 41.87
C LEU A 714 -24.01 4.04 40.34
N LYS A 715 -25.02 3.33 39.83
CA LYS A 715 -25.38 3.32 38.40
C LYS A 715 -26.02 4.62 37.92
N ASN A 716 -26.44 5.51 38.82
CA ASN A 716 -26.99 6.82 38.45
C ASN A 716 -25.90 7.83 38.04
N PHE A 717 -24.63 7.54 38.33
CA PHE A 717 -23.52 8.34 37.79
C PHE A 717 -23.34 8.00 36.30
N LYS A 718 -23.44 9.00 35.43
CA LYS A 718 -23.37 8.82 33.96
C LYS A 718 -22.08 8.14 33.49
N GLN A 719 -21.03 8.23 34.28
CA GLN A 719 -19.68 7.75 33.99
C GLN A 719 -19.43 6.30 34.48
N VAL A 720 -20.42 5.65 35.10
CA VAL A 720 -20.29 4.29 35.67
C VAL A 720 -20.99 3.27 34.78
N ALA A 721 -20.22 2.36 34.21
CA ALA A 721 -20.70 1.28 33.35
C ALA A 721 -21.10 0.02 34.14
N GLY A 722 -20.48 -0.21 35.30
CA GLY A 722 -20.77 -1.37 36.13
C GLY A 722 -20.38 -1.20 37.59
N VAL A 723 -20.94 -2.02 38.47
CA VAL A 723 -20.60 -2.03 39.90
C VAL A 723 -20.60 -3.46 40.38
N ASN A 724 -19.54 -3.87 41.08
CA ASN A 724 -19.45 -5.16 41.74
C ASN A 724 -19.17 -4.97 43.24
N VAL A 725 -20.01 -5.56 44.08
CA VAL A 725 -19.94 -5.44 45.53
C VAL A 725 -19.59 -6.79 46.14
N THR A 726 -18.45 -6.85 46.81
CA THR A 726 -18.00 -8.05 47.53
C THR A 726 -18.00 -7.81 49.04
N ILE A 727 -18.75 -8.60 49.79
CA ILE A 727 -18.78 -8.55 51.27
C ILE A 727 -17.86 -9.63 51.84
N ARG A 728 -17.00 -9.23 52.80
CA ARG A 728 -16.11 -10.11 53.54
C ARG A 728 -16.39 -10.01 55.04
N PRO A 729 -16.38 -11.14 55.79
CA PRO A 729 -16.40 -12.54 55.32
C PRO A 729 -17.67 -12.93 54.53
N LYS A 730 -17.57 -13.92 53.63
CA LYS A 730 -18.69 -14.38 52.76
C LYS A 730 -19.96 -14.78 53.52
N ILE A 731 -19.80 -15.20 54.78
CA ILE A 731 -20.94 -15.54 55.64
C ILE A 731 -21.84 -14.35 55.93
N PHE A 732 -21.43 -13.10 55.69
CA PHE A 732 -22.29 -11.92 55.84
C PHE A 732 -22.98 -11.51 54.53
N SER A 733 -22.62 -12.11 53.39
CA SER A 733 -23.22 -11.81 52.09
C SER A 733 -24.71 -12.17 52.02
N PHE A 734 -25.21 -13.09 52.87
CA PHE A 734 -26.64 -13.43 52.90
C PHE A 734 -27.52 -12.25 53.36
N LEU A 735 -26.98 -11.32 54.14
CA LEU A 735 -27.73 -10.16 54.66
C LEU A 735 -28.04 -9.13 53.56
N LYS A 736 -27.31 -9.15 52.43
CA LYS A 736 -27.47 -8.23 51.29
C LYS A 736 -27.51 -6.74 51.69
N ILE A 737 -26.78 -6.37 52.74
CA ILE A 737 -26.72 -5.02 53.32
C ILE A 737 -25.25 -4.60 53.46
N PHE A 738 -24.94 -3.33 53.17
CA PHE A 738 -23.62 -2.75 53.39
C PHE A 738 -23.28 -2.65 54.89
N PRO A 739 -22.00 -2.78 55.27
CA PRO A 739 -21.55 -2.53 56.64
C PRO A 739 -22.05 -1.19 57.19
N LEU A 740 -22.39 -1.16 58.49
CA LEU A 740 -22.89 0.07 59.13
C LEU A 740 -21.79 1.12 59.32
N LYS A 741 -20.52 0.70 59.40
CA LYS A 741 -19.37 1.59 59.55
C LYS A 741 -18.80 1.96 58.20
N GLN A 742 -18.66 3.25 57.94
CA GLN A 742 -18.13 3.80 56.68
C GLN A 742 -16.70 3.31 56.40
N GLN A 743 -15.85 3.28 57.44
CA GLN A 743 -14.47 2.76 57.39
C GLN A 743 -14.35 1.28 56.95
N ASN A 744 -15.46 0.54 56.95
CA ASN A 744 -15.48 -0.85 56.51
C ASN A 744 -15.89 -0.99 55.04
N ILE A 745 -16.07 0.12 54.31
CA ILE A 745 -16.42 0.13 52.88
C ILE A 745 -15.23 0.71 52.11
N SER A 746 -14.57 -0.10 51.28
CA SER A 746 -13.50 0.33 50.37
C SER A 746 -14.04 0.46 48.95
N VAL A 747 -13.72 1.56 48.28
CA VAL A 747 -14.12 1.84 46.90
C VAL A 747 -12.88 1.77 46.02
N ILE A 748 -12.96 1.00 44.93
CA ILE A 748 -11.89 0.85 43.92
C ILE A 748 -12.52 1.17 42.57
N ILE A 749 -11.82 1.96 41.76
CA ILE A 749 -12.21 2.26 40.38
C ILE A 749 -11.35 1.38 39.47
N GLU A 750 -11.99 0.67 38.54
CA GLU A 750 -11.32 -0.14 37.52
C GLU A 750 -11.88 0.26 36.14
N SER A 751 -11.02 0.37 35.13
CA SER A 751 -11.43 0.48 33.73
C SER A 751 -12.04 -0.84 33.24
N LEU A 752 -12.94 -0.73 32.25
CA LEU A 752 -13.55 -1.88 31.56
C LEU A 752 -12.66 -2.49 30.49
#